data_AF-A0A7X6C7Z7-F1
#
_entry.id   AF-A0A7X6C7Z7-F1
#
_cell.length_a   1.000
_cell.length_b   1.000
_cell.length_c   1.000
_cell.angle_alpha   90.00
_cell.angle_beta   90.00
_cell.angle_gamma   90.00
#
_symmetry.space_group_name_H-M   'P 1'
#
loop_
_entity.id
_entity.type
_entity.pdbx_description
1 polymer ?
#
loop_
_entity_poly.entity_id
_entity_poly.type
_entity_poly.pdbx_seq_one_letter_code
_entity_poly.pdbx_strand_id
1 'polypeptide(L)'
;MKKTNNGSTSLVSGASETTDNLPGKVYFIRHGESTSNERNIFAGVLDVDLTAFGRLQARRAGADIKNKGVKFDAVYVSHMKRARQTCEIALETSQALNSPDIPVQIDHRISEKSFGIFAGRNLNLLRLALGYEGFEEMLHSHNEAPPAGEKISQVYDRAARFYEEKVVPHLKRGETVLVVCHQYVLEPLALYLSELPPTAYKHLKLPNGKALSKEELVKFRDKESGGAAALRKEINDLSIMWAILIYAAAFLLGSLVRAASASETGIPSDIFRSIIVACLAASTFYTYLDIDFAASKRKVTRTVKSVVYLWMLARWGFGLFLIFSGLLYQSPADLYKVLWVLFWMVPPALTSPVLSVLWGGNLYPSAILSRTLSIVAPLALLATLRVAGLPINDSSLIFFGVILILGLAIPGAIAQFWRAKSPVESNHHSKNWKFIGVLAVAFMALATGFQFTPATFLGDLFSSTDTNRSLACLQQLAIATLVFISMRVLAVLTSVFTKGKLSKAEAQDAYILLVNPNFFLWAALFIGVNAIAQEVKYAIFWAALGFFCIPLIEQILFVTSFSNEILRETLRSSRVATEDVKKLFLQLDKDGSQSLDRGEIMELLGLIEDMTTGERSSEEVRQYITDYLFTILDSDKNGTVDLAELEEYVSAYGLVANLNILQT
;
A
#
# COMPACT_ATOMS: atom_id res chain seq x y z
N MET A 1 49.85 -35.31 6.42
CA MET A 1 49.62 -36.62 5.77
C MET A 1 48.43 -36.49 4.82
N LYS A 2 48.67 -36.80 3.54
CA LYS A 2 47.76 -36.98 2.38
C LYS A 2 46.47 -36.14 2.25
N LYS A 3 46.53 -35.26 1.22
CA LYS A 3 45.45 -34.80 0.35
C LYS A 3 44.70 -35.98 -0.30
N THR A 4 43.40 -35.82 -0.54
CA THR A 4 42.70 -36.44 -1.67
C THR A 4 41.94 -35.37 -2.45
N ASN A 5 42.33 -35.25 -3.72
CA ASN A 5 41.77 -34.44 -4.78
C ASN A 5 40.61 -35.19 -5.44
N ASN A 6 39.56 -34.48 -5.85
CA ASN A 6 38.71 -34.70 -7.02
C ASN A 6 37.93 -33.38 -7.16
N GLY A 7 38.09 -32.55 -8.19
CA GLY A 7 38.19 -32.84 -9.60
C GLY A 7 36.98 -32.21 -10.27
N SER A 8 36.91 -30.88 -10.31
CA SER A 8 35.91 -30.13 -11.08
C SER A 8 36.58 -29.37 -12.21
N THR A 9 36.00 -29.54 -13.38
CA THR A 9 36.41 -29.12 -14.71
C THR A 9 36.48 -27.60 -14.83
N SER A 10 37.62 -27.12 -15.32
CA SER A 10 37.90 -25.74 -15.69
C SER A 10 37.08 -25.30 -16.91
N LEU A 11 36.26 -24.27 -16.75
CA LEU A 11 35.78 -23.45 -17.85
C LEU A 11 36.13 -21.99 -17.58
N VAL A 12 36.96 -21.46 -18.48
CA VAL A 12 37.22 -20.05 -18.80
C VAL A 12 37.90 -19.21 -17.71
N SER A 13 39.23 -19.36 -17.62
CA SER A 13 40.12 -18.31 -17.12
C SER A 13 40.38 -17.27 -18.22
N GLY A 14 39.49 -16.29 -18.34
CA GLY A 14 39.79 -15.01 -18.97
C GLY A 14 39.93 -13.97 -17.87
N ALA A 15 41.12 -13.39 -17.72
CA ALA A 15 41.35 -12.31 -16.76
C ALA A 15 40.42 -11.14 -17.09
N SER A 16 39.47 -10.85 -16.20
CA SER A 16 38.64 -9.65 -16.24
C SER A 16 39.56 -8.44 -16.12
N GLU A 17 39.78 -7.69 -17.20
CA GLU A 17 40.25 -6.31 -17.12
C GLU A 17 39.30 -5.58 -16.15
N THR A 18 39.80 -5.16 -14.99
CA THR A 18 38.99 -4.45 -14.00
C THR A 18 38.41 -3.19 -14.65
N THR A 19 37.07 -3.10 -14.69
CA THR A 19 36.33 -2.01 -15.37
C THR A 19 36.53 -0.63 -14.73
N ASP A 20 37.38 -0.53 -13.71
CA ASP A 20 37.65 0.68 -12.93
C ASP A 20 38.67 1.63 -13.58
N ASN A 21 39.33 1.23 -14.67
CA ASN A 21 40.36 2.04 -15.33
C ASN A 21 40.02 2.42 -16.79
N LEU A 22 38.75 2.35 -17.20
CA LEU A 22 38.36 2.74 -18.54
C LEU A 22 38.36 4.28 -18.68
N PRO A 23 38.89 4.84 -19.79
CA PRO A 23 39.04 6.29 -19.96
C PRO A 23 37.71 7.04 -20.13
N GLY A 24 36.66 6.36 -20.60
CA GLY A 24 35.33 6.94 -20.81
C GLY A 24 34.47 6.96 -19.55
N LYS A 25 33.29 7.57 -19.65
CA LYS A 25 32.36 7.76 -18.52
C LYS A 25 30.96 7.24 -18.84
N VAL A 26 30.25 6.73 -17.84
CA VAL A 26 28.85 6.34 -17.98
C VAL A 26 27.98 7.08 -16.96
N TYR A 27 26.82 7.53 -17.42
CA TYR A 27 25.79 8.15 -16.60
C TYR A 27 24.48 7.37 -16.70
N PHE A 28 23.83 7.20 -15.55
CA PHE A 28 22.57 6.50 -15.40
C PHE A 28 21.47 7.45 -14.96
N ILE A 29 20.28 7.31 -15.54
CA ILE A 29 19.06 7.99 -15.09
C ILE A 29 17.97 6.95 -14.84
N ARG A 30 17.46 6.91 -13.60
CA ARG A 30 16.18 6.27 -13.31
C ARG A 30 15.06 7.16 -13.84
N HIS A 31 14.07 6.58 -14.53
CA HIS A 31 12.92 7.32 -15.02
C HIS A 31 12.21 8.15 -13.93
N GLY A 32 11.57 9.25 -14.34
CA GLY A 32 10.71 10.06 -13.47
C GLY A 32 9.49 9.29 -12.95
N GLU A 33 8.77 9.83 -11.98
CA GLU A 33 7.54 9.21 -11.46
C GLU A 33 6.52 8.89 -12.58
N SER A 34 6.02 7.64 -12.59
CA SER A 34 4.99 7.19 -13.52
C SER A 34 3.59 7.24 -12.89
N THR A 35 2.55 7.19 -13.73
CA THR A 35 1.14 7.16 -13.27
C THR A 35 0.84 5.98 -12.34
N SER A 36 1.56 4.86 -12.47
CA SER A 36 1.44 3.72 -11.57
C SER A 36 2.10 3.97 -10.21
N ASN A 37 3.29 4.59 -10.20
CA ASN A 37 3.98 4.92 -8.95
C ASN A 37 3.11 5.84 -8.07
N GLU A 38 2.48 6.83 -8.70
CA GLU A 38 1.60 7.79 -8.04
C GLU A 38 0.35 7.14 -7.41
N ARG A 39 -0.14 6.03 -8.00
CA ARG A 39 -1.30 5.26 -7.53
C ARG A 39 -0.93 4.08 -6.62
N ASN A 40 0.35 3.94 -6.27
CA ASN A 40 0.86 2.79 -5.55
C ASN A 40 0.56 1.44 -6.22
N ILE A 41 0.58 1.42 -7.55
CA ILE A 41 0.40 0.22 -8.39
C ILE A 41 1.75 -0.26 -8.88
N PHE A 42 1.98 -1.56 -8.80
CA PHE A 42 3.20 -2.17 -9.28
C PHE A 42 3.19 -2.23 -10.80
N ALA A 43 4.05 -1.44 -11.47
CA ALA A 43 4.01 -1.33 -12.91
C ALA A 43 4.66 -2.53 -13.61
N GLY A 44 5.88 -2.90 -13.21
CA GLY A 44 6.69 -3.88 -13.93
C GLY A 44 6.81 -3.55 -15.41
N VAL A 45 6.33 -4.48 -16.24
CA VAL A 45 6.36 -4.36 -17.70
C VAL A 45 5.21 -3.54 -18.29
N LEU A 46 4.29 -3.03 -17.47
CA LEU A 46 3.21 -2.15 -17.94
C LEU A 46 3.78 -0.86 -18.54
N ASP A 47 3.42 -0.58 -19.79
CA ASP A 47 3.92 0.58 -20.54
C ASP A 47 3.14 1.86 -20.24
N VAL A 48 3.42 2.44 -19.07
CA VAL A 48 2.75 3.62 -18.51
C VAL A 48 3.52 4.93 -18.74
N ASP A 49 2.78 6.03 -18.74
CA ASP A 49 3.32 7.39 -18.93
C ASP A 49 3.93 7.99 -17.66
N LEU A 50 4.80 9.00 -17.85
CA LEU A 50 5.24 9.89 -16.77
C LEU A 50 4.10 10.80 -16.28
N THR A 51 4.07 11.04 -14.97
CA THR A 51 3.25 12.09 -14.37
C THR A 51 3.81 13.47 -14.72
N ALA A 52 3.05 14.54 -14.46
CA ALA A 52 3.57 15.90 -14.58
C ALA A 52 4.80 16.11 -13.68
N PHE A 53 4.78 15.52 -12.49
CA PHE A 53 5.91 15.52 -11.57
C PHE A 53 7.10 14.69 -12.11
N GLY A 54 6.85 13.53 -12.72
CA GLY A 54 7.88 12.75 -13.40
C GLY A 54 8.56 13.50 -14.55
N ARG A 55 7.79 14.26 -15.33
CA ARG A 55 8.35 15.15 -16.38
C ARG A 55 9.19 16.29 -15.78
N LEU A 56 8.79 16.84 -14.64
CA LEU A 56 9.61 17.82 -13.90
C LEU A 56 10.93 17.19 -13.41
N GLN A 57 10.89 15.97 -12.90
CA GLN A 57 12.10 15.22 -12.52
C GLN A 57 13.02 15.00 -13.72
N ALA A 58 12.48 14.63 -14.89
CA ALA A 58 13.26 14.49 -16.12
C ALA A 58 13.95 15.81 -16.55
N ARG A 59 13.25 16.96 -16.46
CA ARG A 59 13.87 18.27 -16.71
C ARG A 59 14.97 18.59 -15.71
N ARG A 60 14.78 18.25 -14.43
CA ARG A 60 15.82 18.41 -13.41
C ARG A 60 17.05 17.56 -13.73
N ALA A 61 16.87 16.32 -14.18
CA ALA A 61 17.97 15.48 -14.65
C ALA A 61 18.75 16.16 -15.79
N GLY A 62 18.04 16.73 -16.79
CA GLY A 62 18.67 17.47 -17.87
C GLY A 62 19.40 18.73 -17.42
N ALA A 63 18.83 19.49 -16.47
CA ALA A 63 19.50 20.63 -15.85
C ALA A 63 20.77 20.21 -15.09
N ASP A 64 20.71 19.11 -14.33
CA ASP A 64 21.86 18.54 -13.62
C ASP A 64 22.98 18.13 -14.58
N ILE A 65 22.64 17.47 -15.70
CA ILE A 65 23.60 17.13 -16.78
C ILE A 65 24.27 18.40 -17.33
N LYS A 66 23.47 19.41 -17.67
CA LYS A 66 23.96 20.68 -18.22
C LYS A 66 24.89 21.39 -17.26
N ASN A 67 24.53 21.44 -15.98
CA ASN A 67 25.33 22.06 -14.92
C ASN A 67 26.67 21.33 -14.69
N LYS A 68 26.69 20.00 -14.86
CA LYS A 68 27.92 19.20 -14.81
C LYS A 68 28.79 19.34 -16.07
N GLY A 69 28.31 20.02 -17.12
CA GLY A 69 29.04 20.19 -18.39
C GLY A 69 29.26 18.87 -19.15
N VAL A 70 28.42 17.86 -18.90
CA VAL A 70 28.57 16.52 -19.51
C VAL A 70 28.04 16.54 -20.93
N LYS A 71 28.76 15.88 -21.83
CA LYS A 71 28.31 15.58 -23.18
C LYS A 71 28.31 14.08 -23.43
N PHE A 72 27.42 13.61 -24.30
CA PHE A 72 27.22 12.19 -24.59
C PHE A 72 27.54 11.88 -26.05
N ASP A 73 28.29 10.80 -26.24
CA ASP A 73 28.64 10.19 -27.53
C ASP A 73 27.68 9.04 -27.90
N ALA A 74 27.02 8.46 -26.91
CA ALA A 74 26.01 7.42 -27.10
C ALA A 74 24.91 7.50 -26.05
N VAL A 75 23.70 7.15 -26.47
CA VAL A 75 22.51 7.13 -25.60
C VAL A 75 21.78 5.80 -25.77
N TYR A 76 21.53 5.13 -24.64
CA TYR A 76 20.72 3.92 -24.56
C TYR A 76 19.52 4.12 -23.63
N VAL A 77 18.37 3.60 -24.04
CA VAL A 77 17.12 3.72 -23.28
C VAL A 77 16.31 2.43 -23.31
N SER A 78 15.61 2.15 -22.21
CA SER A 78 14.60 1.08 -22.22
C SER A 78 13.46 1.40 -23.20
N HIS A 79 12.86 0.37 -23.80
CA HIS A 79 11.71 0.53 -24.70
C HIS A 79 10.46 1.15 -24.05
N MET A 80 10.37 1.14 -22.72
CA MET A 80 9.20 1.61 -21.97
C MET A 80 9.04 3.14 -22.05
N LYS A 81 7.81 3.61 -22.29
CA LYS A 81 7.42 5.03 -22.44
C LYS A 81 7.99 5.91 -21.34
N ARG A 82 7.85 5.53 -20.07
CA ARG A 82 8.37 6.30 -18.94
C ARG A 82 9.88 6.57 -19.02
N ALA A 83 10.68 5.60 -19.49
CA ALA A 83 12.11 5.77 -19.68
C ALA A 83 12.41 6.62 -20.92
N ARG A 84 11.72 6.36 -22.05
CA ARG A 84 11.85 7.15 -23.28
C ARG A 84 11.50 8.62 -23.09
N GLN A 85 10.37 8.91 -22.46
CA GLN A 85 9.95 10.27 -22.11
C GLN A 85 10.95 10.95 -21.17
N THR A 86 11.53 10.21 -20.21
CA THR A 86 12.57 10.77 -19.33
C THR A 86 13.82 11.14 -20.13
N CYS A 87 14.27 10.24 -21.01
CA CYS A 87 15.44 10.42 -21.86
C CYS A 87 15.27 11.63 -22.78
N GLU A 88 14.16 11.69 -23.51
CA GLU A 88 13.82 12.77 -24.44
C GLU A 88 13.83 14.13 -23.72
N ILE A 89 13.09 14.26 -22.62
CA ILE A 89 13.02 15.51 -21.86
C ILE A 89 14.38 15.92 -21.28
N ALA A 90 15.16 14.95 -20.77
CA ALA A 90 16.47 15.24 -20.19
C ALA A 90 17.48 15.69 -21.26
N LEU A 91 17.49 15.06 -22.45
CA LEU A 91 18.33 15.45 -23.57
C LEU A 91 17.93 16.81 -24.15
N GLU A 92 16.63 17.05 -24.33
CA GLU A 92 16.11 18.34 -24.79
C GLU A 92 16.53 19.48 -23.84
N THR A 93 16.39 19.26 -22.53
CA THR A 93 16.72 20.27 -21.52
C THR A 93 18.24 20.50 -21.41
N SER A 94 19.03 19.44 -21.53
CA SER A 94 20.48 19.51 -21.35
C SER A 94 21.24 19.97 -22.59
N GLN A 95 20.70 19.69 -23.79
CA GLN A 95 21.41 19.81 -25.07
C GLN A 95 22.78 19.11 -25.00
N ALA A 96 22.84 17.95 -24.34
CA ALA A 96 24.08 17.28 -23.99
C ALA A 96 24.60 16.30 -25.05
N LEU A 97 24.01 16.21 -26.24
CA LEU A 97 24.59 15.40 -27.31
C LEU A 97 25.83 16.09 -27.89
N ASN A 98 26.88 15.30 -28.20
CA ASN A 98 28.08 15.81 -28.90
C ASN A 98 27.81 16.12 -30.37
N SER A 99 26.87 15.40 -31.00
CA SER A 99 26.38 15.64 -32.36
C SER A 99 24.87 15.40 -32.41
N PRO A 100 24.10 16.17 -33.21
CA PRO A 100 22.67 15.91 -33.43
C PRO A 100 22.39 14.56 -34.08
N ASP A 101 23.37 13.95 -34.74
CA ASP A 101 23.23 12.67 -35.44
C ASP A 101 23.31 11.45 -34.51
N ILE A 102 23.61 11.64 -33.23
CA ILE A 102 23.72 10.55 -32.25
C ILE A 102 22.33 9.97 -31.99
N PRO A 103 22.05 8.72 -32.39
CA PRO A 103 20.73 8.14 -32.22
C PRO A 103 20.50 7.72 -30.76
N VAL A 104 19.26 7.88 -30.30
CA VAL A 104 18.79 7.26 -29.06
C VAL A 104 18.49 5.79 -29.33
N GLN A 105 19.34 4.89 -28.84
CA GLN A 105 19.22 3.45 -29.09
C GLN A 105 18.34 2.79 -28.03
N ILE A 106 17.35 2.01 -28.47
CA ILE A 106 16.47 1.25 -27.59
C ILE A 106 17.08 -0.14 -27.34
N ASP A 107 17.22 -0.53 -26.08
CA ASP A 107 17.64 -1.89 -25.70
C ASP A 107 16.66 -2.51 -24.69
N HIS A 108 16.18 -3.73 -25.00
CA HIS A 108 15.21 -4.43 -24.17
C HIS A 108 15.84 -5.02 -22.90
N ARG A 109 17.16 -5.24 -22.88
CA ARG A 109 17.87 -5.81 -21.72
C ARG A 109 18.01 -4.87 -20.54
N ILE A 110 17.68 -3.58 -20.73
CA ILE A 110 17.58 -2.59 -19.65
C ILE A 110 16.13 -2.21 -19.32
N SER A 111 15.18 -3.08 -19.65
CA SER A 111 13.77 -2.94 -19.30
C SER A 111 13.50 -3.32 -17.85
N GLU A 112 12.46 -2.75 -17.24
CA GLU A 112 12.11 -3.07 -15.85
C GLU A 112 11.89 -4.57 -15.65
N LYS A 113 12.19 -5.06 -14.45
CA LYS A 113 11.93 -6.45 -14.03
C LYS A 113 10.48 -6.84 -14.31
N SER A 114 10.27 -8.03 -14.88
CA SER A 114 8.93 -8.61 -14.93
C SER A 114 8.48 -9.02 -13.54
N PHE A 115 7.30 -8.56 -13.13
CA PHE A 115 6.67 -8.95 -11.88
C PHE A 115 5.51 -9.92 -12.08
N GLY A 116 5.38 -10.45 -13.30
CA GLY A 116 4.33 -11.40 -13.64
C GLY A 116 2.96 -10.94 -13.20
N ILE A 117 2.26 -11.81 -12.47
CA ILE A 117 0.89 -11.55 -11.99
C ILE A 117 0.78 -10.37 -11.00
N PHE A 118 1.89 -9.90 -10.42
CA PHE A 118 1.86 -8.73 -9.53
C PHE A 118 1.79 -7.42 -10.31
N ALA A 119 2.07 -7.42 -11.61
CA ALA A 119 1.93 -6.25 -12.45
C ALA A 119 0.46 -5.77 -12.47
N GLY A 120 0.25 -4.47 -12.25
CA GLY A 120 -1.07 -3.85 -12.19
C GLY A 120 -1.80 -4.01 -10.85
N ARG A 121 -1.17 -4.64 -9.84
CA ARG A 121 -1.74 -4.82 -8.50
C ARG A 121 -1.27 -3.72 -7.54
N ASN A 122 -2.05 -3.45 -6.48
CA ASN A 122 -1.70 -2.46 -5.47
C ASN A 122 -0.57 -2.98 -4.56
N LEU A 123 0.48 -2.16 -4.38
CA LEU A 123 1.69 -2.54 -3.67
C LEU A 123 1.46 -2.84 -2.19
N ASN A 124 0.61 -2.07 -1.51
CA ASN A 124 0.33 -2.27 -0.09
C ASN A 124 -0.51 -3.53 0.13
N LEU A 125 -1.51 -3.77 -0.73
CA LEU A 125 -2.31 -4.99 -0.65
C LEU A 125 -1.45 -6.23 -0.93
N LEU A 126 -0.52 -6.18 -1.89
CA LEU A 126 0.47 -7.25 -2.10
C LEU A 126 1.30 -7.50 -0.84
N ARG A 127 1.87 -6.43 -0.27
CA ARG A 127 2.70 -6.53 0.94
C ARG A 127 1.93 -7.10 2.14
N LEU A 128 0.68 -6.71 2.31
CA LEU A 128 -0.19 -7.23 3.37
C LEU A 128 -0.61 -8.68 3.13
N ALA A 129 -0.92 -9.04 1.89
CA ALA A 129 -1.34 -10.39 1.52
C ALA A 129 -0.22 -11.43 1.67
N LEU A 130 1.01 -11.04 1.34
CA LEU A 130 2.18 -11.93 1.37
C LEU A 130 2.94 -11.89 2.71
N GLY A 131 2.67 -10.89 3.55
CA GLY A 131 3.53 -10.55 4.67
C GLY A 131 4.82 -9.84 4.22
N TYR A 132 5.53 -9.22 5.17
CA TYR A 132 6.73 -8.44 4.86
C TYR A 132 7.87 -9.32 4.31
N GLU A 133 8.13 -10.46 4.96
CA GLU A 133 9.21 -11.39 4.57
C GLU A 133 8.93 -11.99 3.19
N GLY A 134 7.74 -12.58 2.98
CA GLY A 134 7.36 -13.14 1.68
C GLY A 134 7.35 -12.09 0.56
N PHE A 135 6.91 -10.87 0.84
CA PHE A 135 6.99 -9.76 -0.12
C PHE A 135 8.43 -9.39 -0.49
N GLU A 136 9.32 -9.26 0.49
CA GLU A 136 10.74 -8.97 0.24
C GLU A 136 11.43 -10.13 -0.48
N GLU A 137 11.15 -11.38 -0.10
CA GLU A 137 11.69 -12.57 -0.76
C GLU A 137 11.28 -12.64 -2.23
N MET A 138 9.98 -12.57 -2.54
CA MET A 138 9.50 -12.67 -3.92
C MET A 138 10.00 -11.53 -4.83
N LEU A 139 10.24 -10.34 -4.28
CA LEU A 139 10.67 -9.18 -5.10
C LEU A 139 12.17 -8.98 -5.15
N HIS A 140 12.89 -9.33 -4.08
CA HIS A 140 14.29 -8.96 -3.87
C HIS A 140 15.23 -10.17 -3.74
N SER A 141 14.70 -11.39 -3.68
CA SER A 141 15.56 -12.58 -3.78
C SER A 141 16.21 -12.69 -5.14
N HIS A 142 17.43 -13.22 -5.15
CA HIS A 142 18.16 -13.55 -6.37
C HIS A 142 17.60 -14.78 -7.09
N ASN A 143 16.96 -15.70 -6.36
CA ASN A 143 16.47 -16.97 -6.88
C ASN A 143 14.94 -17.10 -6.93
N GLU A 144 14.24 -16.27 -6.16
CA GLU A 144 12.77 -16.22 -6.18
C GLU A 144 12.26 -15.08 -7.07
N ALA A 145 11.03 -15.25 -7.54
CA ALA A 145 10.33 -14.25 -8.32
C ALA A 145 8.81 -14.38 -8.10
N PRO A 146 8.02 -13.33 -8.40
CA PRO A 146 6.58 -13.50 -8.50
C PRO A 146 6.22 -14.52 -9.58
N PRO A 147 5.08 -15.21 -9.49
CA PRO A 147 4.62 -16.12 -10.53
C PRO A 147 4.57 -15.42 -11.89
N ALA A 148 5.11 -16.07 -12.93
CA ALA A 148 5.33 -15.52 -14.27
C ALA A 148 6.21 -14.25 -14.31
N GLY A 149 7.00 -14.00 -13.26
CA GLY A 149 7.94 -12.90 -13.13
C GLY A 149 9.38 -13.29 -13.45
N GLU A 150 10.26 -12.31 -13.33
CA GLU A 150 11.70 -12.44 -13.55
C GLU A 150 12.45 -12.40 -12.21
N LYS A 151 13.46 -13.25 -12.04
CA LYS A 151 14.34 -13.28 -10.87
C LYS A 151 15.36 -12.14 -10.93
N ILE A 152 15.88 -11.71 -9.79
CA ILE A 152 16.93 -10.67 -9.79
C ILE A 152 18.20 -11.15 -10.50
N SER A 153 18.56 -12.43 -10.39
CA SER A 153 19.68 -13.04 -11.16
C SER A 153 19.51 -12.88 -12.67
N GLN A 154 18.32 -13.13 -13.20
CA GLN A 154 18.03 -12.96 -14.63
C GLN A 154 18.15 -11.50 -15.07
N VAL A 155 17.66 -10.55 -14.25
CA VAL A 155 17.82 -9.11 -14.53
C VAL A 155 19.30 -8.72 -14.51
N TYR A 156 20.05 -9.21 -13.52
CA TYR A 156 21.48 -9.01 -13.40
C TYR A 156 22.20 -9.47 -14.67
N ASP A 157 21.96 -10.70 -15.13
CA ASP A 157 22.65 -11.28 -16.28
C ASP A 157 22.38 -10.51 -17.58
N ARG A 158 21.11 -10.14 -17.84
CA ARG A 158 20.80 -9.35 -19.05
C ARG A 158 21.33 -7.93 -18.98
N ALA A 159 21.33 -7.30 -17.81
CA ALA A 159 21.83 -5.94 -17.64
C ALA A 159 23.36 -5.87 -17.73
N ALA A 160 24.06 -6.87 -17.16
CA ALA A 160 25.50 -7.05 -17.30
C ALA A 160 25.89 -7.25 -18.77
N ARG A 161 25.21 -8.15 -19.50
CA ARG A 161 25.44 -8.34 -20.94
C ARG A 161 25.22 -7.05 -21.75
N PHE A 162 24.18 -6.29 -21.43
CA PHE A 162 23.99 -4.96 -22.03
C PHE A 162 25.19 -4.04 -21.77
N TYR A 163 25.65 -3.97 -20.53
CA TYR A 163 26.76 -3.10 -20.16
C TYR A 163 28.05 -3.48 -20.91
N GLU A 164 28.40 -4.76 -20.92
CA GLU A 164 29.60 -5.28 -21.60
C GLU A 164 29.54 -5.12 -23.12
N GLU A 165 28.41 -5.42 -23.75
CA GLU A 165 28.30 -5.39 -25.21
C GLU A 165 28.04 -3.99 -25.78
N LYS A 166 27.43 -3.08 -25.01
CA LYS A 166 26.98 -1.77 -25.50
C LYS A 166 27.63 -0.58 -24.82
N VAL A 167 28.04 -0.67 -23.56
CA VAL A 167 28.61 0.47 -22.83
C VAL A 167 30.13 0.40 -22.83
N VAL A 168 30.72 -0.73 -22.43
CA VAL A 168 32.19 -0.92 -22.34
C VAL A 168 32.93 -0.57 -23.63
N PRO A 169 32.45 -0.89 -24.85
CA PRO A 169 33.15 -0.52 -26.08
C PRO A 169 33.31 0.99 -26.26
N HIS A 170 32.32 1.78 -25.83
CA HIS A 170 32.40 3.24 -25.84
C HIS A 170 33.38 3.73 -24.76
N LEU A 171 33.30 3.16 -23.56
CA LEU A 171 34.19 3.54 -22.45
C LEU A 171 35.67 3.28 -22.78
N LYS A 172 35.98 2.18 -23.49
CA LYS A 172 37.33 1.88 -24.00
C LYS A 172 37.85 2.95 -24.99
N ARG A 173 36.97 3.65 -25.70
CA ARG A 173 37.32 4.76 -26.61
C ARG A 173 37.41 6.13 -25.94
N GLY A 174 37.20 6.22 -24.63
CA GLY A 174 37.16 7.51 -23.93
C GLY A 174 35.83 8.25 -24.07
N GLU A 175 34.82 7.61 -24.64
CA GLU A 175 33.51 8.21 -24.91
C GLU A 175 32.62 8.21 -23.66
N THR A 176 31.64 9.12 -23.65
CA THR A 176 30.68 9.26 -22.55
C THR A 176 29.30 8.74 -22.96
N VAL A 177 28.74 7.84 -22.15
CA VAL A 177 27.47 7.14 -22.45
C VAL A 177 26.37 7.55 -21.47
N LEU A 178 25.17 7.80 -21.98
CA LEU A 178 23.95 7.93 -21.18
C LEU A 178 23.10 6.66 -21.23
N VAL A 179 22.67 6.16 -20.08
CA VAL A 179 21.75 5.02 -19.96
C VAL A 179 20.51 5.47 -19.16
N VAL A 180 19.32 5.37 -19.74
CA VAL A 180 18.05 5.73 -19.09
C VAL A 180 17.15 4.50 -18.92
N CYS A 181 16.93 4.09 -17.68
CA CYS A 181 16.20 2.86 -17.38
C CYS A 181 15.45 2.92 -16.02
N HIS A 182 15.40 1.80 -15.30
CA HIS A 182 14.46 1.55 -14.20
C HIS A 182 15.14 1.10 -12.92
N GLN A 183 14.39 1.08 -11.83
CA GLN A 183 14.94 0.81 -10.51
C GLN A 183 15.51 -0.60 -10.41
N TYR A 184 14.73 -1.63 -10.76
CA TYR A 184 15.17 -3.02 -10.64
C TYR A 184 16.19 -3.44 -11.71
N VAL A 185 16.62 -2.50 -12.57
CA VAL A 185 17.73 -2.67 -13.51
C VAL A 185 18.98 -1.98 -13.00
N LEU A 186 18.84 -0.75 -12.47
CA LEU A 186 19.96 -0.01 -11.90
C LEU A 186 20.51 -0.65 -10.63
N GLU A 187 19.66 -1.31 -9.83
CA GLU A 187 20.09 -2.01 -8.63
C GLU A 187 21.03 -3.19 -8.96
N PRO A 188 20.68 -4.14 -9.86
CA PRO A 188 21.62 -5.17 -10.31
C PRO A 188 22.84 -4.62 -11.05
N LEU A 189 22.71 -3.57 -11.86
CA LEU A 189 23.87 -2.91 -12.49
C LEU A 189 24.82 -2.35 -11.43
N ALA A 190 24.31 -1.77 -10.34
CA ALA A 190 25.15 -1.26 -9.26
C ALA A 190 25.91 -2.38 -8.53
N LEU A 191 25.38 -3.60 -8.48
CA LEU A 191 26.11 -4.78 -7.97
C LEU A 191 27.22 -5.19 -8.95
N TYR A 192 26.86 -5.32 -10.24
CA TYR A 192 27.79 -5.68 -11.31
C TYR A 192 28.99 -4.73 -11.37
N LEU A 193 28.72 -3.42 -11.30
CA LEU A 193 29.74 -2.36 -11.32
C LEU A 193 30.66 -2.34 -10.09
N SER A 194 30.40 -3.16 -9.07
CA SER A 194 31.34 -3.36 -7.96
C SER A 194 31.68 -4.82 -7.74
N GLU A 195 31.54 -5.62 -8.79
CA GLU A 195 31.99 -7.02 -8.79
C GLU A 195 31.31 -7.86 -7.68
N LEU A 196 30.08 -7.50 -7.34
CA LEU A 196 29.27 -8.22 -6.34
C LEU A 196 28.31 -9.21 -7.03
N PRO A 197 28.16 -10.43 -6.49
CA PRO A 197 27.25 -11.42 -7.06
C PRO A 197 25.78 -11.00 -6.86
N PRO A 198 24.83 -11.57 -7.65
CA PRO A 198 23.40 -11.36 -7.46
C PRO A 198 22.90 -11.68 -6.05
N THR A 199 23.57 -12.59 -5.34
CA THR A 199 23.26 -12.96 -3.95
C THR A 199 23.44 -11.81 -2.96
N ALA A 200 24.21 -10.78 -3.31
CA ALA A 200 24.41 -9.58 -2.49
C ALA A 200 23.30 -8.52 -2.67
N TYR A 201 22.27 -8.81 -3.47
CA TYR A 201 21.22 -7.85 -3.77
C TYR A 201 20.47 -7.37 -2.53
N LYS A 202 20.27 -6.06 -2.47
CA LYS A 202 19.41 -5.38 -1.50
C LYS A 202 18.65 -4.29 -2.21
N HIS A 203 17.37 -4.15 -1.89
CA HIS A 203 16.54 -3.13 -2.51
C HIS A 203 16.92 -1.71 -2.07
N LEU A 204 17.33 -0.86 -3.03
CA LEU A 204 17.89 0.48 -2.80
C LEU A 204 16.87 1.58 -3.09
N LYS A 205 16.86 2.70 -2.36
CA LYS A 205 15.99 3.85 -2.69
C LYS A 205 16.68 4.81 -3.68
N LEU A 206 16.84 4.37 -4.93
CA LEU A 206 17.43 5.20 -5.99
C LEU A 206 16.54 6.40 -6.35
N PRO A 207 17.11 7.62 -6.51
CA PRO A 207 16.33 8.82 -6.85
C PRO A 207 15.81 8.77 -8.29
N ASN A 208 14.55 9.15 -8.49
CA ASN A 208 13.95 9.34 -9.82
C ASN A 208 14.45 10.63 -10.48
N GLY A 209 14.75 10.57 -11.78
CA GLY A 209 15.12 11.74 -12.59
C GLY A 209 16.34 12.48 -12.05
N LYS A 210 17.36 11.72 -11.63
CA LYS A 210 18.69 12.25 -11.29
C LYS A 210 19.74 11.53 -12.14
N ALA A 211 20.65 12.29 -12.75
CA ALA A 211 21.78 11.73 -13.48
C ALA A 211 22.92 11.38 -12.51
N LEU A 212 23.26 10.09 -12.47
CA LEU A 212 24.28 9.51 -11.60
C LEU A 212 25.43 8.99 -12.45
N SER A 213 26.68 9.39 -12.19
CA SER A 213 27.85 8.69 -12.74
C SER A 213 27.96 7.26 -12.17
N LYS A 214 28.84 6.42 -12.75
CA LYS A 214 29.20 5.11 -12.18
C LYS A 214 29.52 5.21 -10.69
N GLU A 215 30.38 6.15 -10.31
CA GLU A 215 30.85 6.33 -8.93
C GLU A 215 29.72 6.83 -8.02
N GLU A 216 28.87 7.74 -8.51
CA GLU A 216 27.71 8.20 -7.76
C GLU A 216 26.70 7.06 -7.52
N LEU A 217 26.46 6.19 -8.51
CA LEU A 217 25.57 5.05 -8.38
C LEU A 217 26.08 4.03 -7.34
N VAL A 218 27.37 3.68 -7.41
CA VAL A 218 28.03 2.79 -6.43
C VAL A 218 27.97 3.40 -5.02
N LYS A 219 28.30 4.70 -4.88
CA LYS A 219 28.20 5.41 -3.60
C LYS A 219 26.78 5.44 -3.03
N PHE A 220 25.77 5.56 -3.90
CA PHE A 220 24.37 5.48 -3.48
C PHE A 220 24.02 4.10 -2.93
N ARG A 221 24.48 3.02 -3.58
CA ARG A 221 24.31 1.66 -3.04
C ARG A 221 24.94 1.55 -1.67
N ASP A 222 26.20 1.94 -1.50
CA ASP A 222 26.91 1.78 -0.22
C ASP A 222 26.20 2.53 0.91
N LYS A 223 25.73 3.74 0.62
CA LYS A 223 24.95 4.54 1.56
C LYS A 223 23.61 3.88 1.93
N GLU A 224 22.85 3.41 0.95
CA GLU A 224 21.50 2.84 1.17
C GLU A 224 21.55 1.42 1.74
N SER A 225 22.63 0.67 1.48
CA SER A 225 22.87 -0.66 2.04
C SER A 225 23.41 -0.65 3.47
N GLY A 226 23.82 0.52 3.98
CA GLY A 226 24.31 0.70 5.34
C GLY A 226 23.22 0.51 6.42
N GLY A 227 23.62 0.04 7.61
CA GLY A 227 22.71 -0.37 8.68
C GLY A 227 21.67 0.69 9.09
N ALA A 228 22.07 1.96 9.24
CA ALA A 228 21.14 3.03 9.64
C ALA A 228 20.12 3.39 8.55
N ALA A 229 20.49 3.29 7.27
CA ALA A 229 19.58 3.57 6.15
C ALA A 229 18.59 2.41 5.95
N ALA A 230 19.08 1.17 6.02
CA ALA A 230 18.26 -0.03 6.00
C ALA A 230 17.25 -0.04 7.16
N LEU A 231 17.70 0.23 8.39
CA LEU A 231 16.82 0.29 9.57
C LEU A 231 15.72 1.34 9.42
N ARG A 232 16.05 2.55 8.97
CA ARG A 232 15.05 3.61 8.73
C ARG A 232 14.04 3.18 7.67
N LYS A 233 14.48 2.52 6.59
CA LYS A 233 13.60 2.01 5.54
C LYS A 233 12.64 0.99 6.13
N GLU A 234 13.15 0.01 6.86
CA GLU A 234 12.37 -1.05 7.50
C GLU A 234 11.33 -0.47 8.47
N ILE A 235 11.74 0.44 9.38
CA ILE A 235 10.81 1.14 10.29
C ILE A 235 9.70 1.84 9.50
N ASN A 236 10.07 2.54 8.41
CA ASN A 236 9.08 3.25 7.59
C ASN A 236 8.14 2.28 6.86
N ASP A 237 8.65 1.18 6.31
CA ASP A 237 7.84 0.18 5.61
C ASP A 237 6.90 -0.58 6.55
N LEU A 238 7.40 -1.02 7.71
CA LEU A 238 6.62 -1.70 8.74
C LEU A 238 5.57 -0.77 9.37
N SER A 239 5.92 0.48 9.69
CA SER A 239 4.95 1.42 10.27
C SER A 239 3.81 1.75 9.32
N ILE A 240 4.07 1.88 8.00
CA ILE A 240 3.01 2.11 7.01
C ILE A 240 2.16 0.85 6.84
N MET A 241 2.80 -0.32 6.74
CA MET A 241 2.11 -1.60 6.58
C MET A 241 1.15 -1.87 7.74
N TRP A 242 1.63 -1.70 8.97
CA TRP A 242 0.89 -1.98 10.19
C TRP A 242 0.13 -0.77 10.75
N ALA A 243 0.07 0.36 10.02
CA ALA A 243 -0.48 1.61 10.53
C ALA A 243 -1.87 1.44 11.18
N ILE A 244 -2.80 0.77 10.48
CA ILE A 244 -4.18 0.58 10.95
C ILE A 244 -4.22 -0.31 12.20
N LEU A 245 -3.44 -1.39 12.22
CA LEU A 245 -3.29 -2.26 13.40
C LEU A 245 -2.71 -1.49 14.58
N ILE A 246 -1.65 -0.70 14.36
CA ILE A 246 -1.01 0.12 15.38
C ILE A 246 -2.03 1.10 15.99
N TYR A 247 -2.88 1.73 15.17
CA TYR A 247 -3.90 2.65 15.67
C TYR A 247 -4.94 1.94 16.54
N ALA A 248 -5.44 0.79 16.08
CA ALA A 248 -6.39 -0.02 16.85
C ALA A 248 -5.79 -0.52 18.16
N ALA A 249 -4.56 -1.06 18.12
CA ALA A 249 -3.84 -1.55 19.29
C ALA A 249 -3.54 -0.43 20.29
N ALA A 250 -3.13 0.75 19.81
CA ALA A 250 -2.88 1.92 20.67
C ALA A 250 -4.18 2.39 21.35
N PHE A 251 -5.29 2.47 20.63
CA PHE A 251 -6.59 2.80 21.20
C PHE A 251 -7.03 1.79 22.28
N LEU A 252 -6.94 0.50 21.97
CA LEU A 252 -7.30 -0.57 22.91
C LEU A 252 -6.40 -0.57 24.14
N LEU A 253 -5.09 -0.33 23.97
CA LEU A 253 -4.16 -0.20 25.09
C LEU A 253 -4.54 0.97 26.00
N GLY A 254 -4.83 2.14 25.44
CA GLY A 254 -5.27 3.31 26.22
C GLY A 254 -6.57 3.02 26.99
N SER A 255 -7.51 2.36 26.33
CA SER A 255 -8.79 1.94 26.92
C SER A 255 -8.60 0.94 28.05
N LEU A 256 -7.72 -0.05 27.85
CA LEU A 256 -7.39 -1.06 28.86
C LEU A 256 -6.72 -0.44 30.08
N VAL A 257 -5.74 0.45 29.88
CA VAL A 257 -5.06 1.15 30.98
C VAL A 257 -6.06 1.98 31.79
N ARG A 258 -6.99 2.67 31.12
CA ARG A 258 -8.05 3.42 31.78
C ARG A 258 -8.97 2.53 32.60
N ALA A 259 -9.45 1.44 32.02
CA ALA A 259 -10.36 0.51 32.69
C ALA A 259 -9.69 -0.24 33.86
N ALA A 260 -8.42 -0.65 33.70
CA ALA A 260 -7.68 -1.38 34.73
C ALA A 260 -7.25 -0.50 35.91
N SER A 261 -6.92 0.78 35.65
CA SER A 261 -6.54 1.70 36.72
C SER A 261 -7.73 2.13 37.60
N ALA A 262 -8.97 1.94 37.13
CA ALA A 262 -10.20 2.49 37.73
C ALA A 262 -10.09 3.99 38.08
N SER A 263 -9.16 4.71 37.43
CA SER A 263 -8.87 6.10 37.73
C SER A 263 -10.04 6.94 37.27
N GLU A 264 -10.64 7.73 38.15
CA GLU A 264 -11.66 8.70 37.76
C GLU A 264 -11.04 9.92 37.04
N THR A 265 -9.78 10.23 37.35
CA THR A 265 -9.05 11.37 36.79
C THR A 265 -8.53 11.07 35.39
N GLY A 266 -9.14 11.68 34.36
CA GLY A 266 -8.65 11.61 32.98
C GLY A 266 -7.41 12.48 32.74
N ILE A 267 -7.00 12.59 31.49
CA ILE A 267 -5.97 13.57 31.08
C ILE A 267 -6.56 14.98 31.28
N PRO A 268 -5.81 15.92 31.87
CA PRO A 268 -6.27 17.31 31.97
C PRO A 268 -6.71 17.86 30.61
N SER A 269 -7.87 18.52 30.57
CA SER A 269 -8.54 18.82 29.30
C SER A 269 -7.69 19.65 28.33
N ASP A 270 -6.90 20.60 28.83
CA ASP A 270 -6.00 21.42 28.01
C ASP A 270 -4.84 20.60 27.44
N ILE A 271 -4.30 19.66 28.21
CA ILE A 271 -3.25 18.75 27.76
C ILE A 271 -3.80 17.83 26.67
N PHE A 272 -4.97 17.23 26.89
CA PHE A 272 -5.62 16.37 25.90
C PHE A 272 -5.89 17.13 24.59
N ARG A 273 -6.51 18.31 24.67
CA ARG A 273 -6.76 19.18 23.50
C ARG A 273 -5.47 19.51 22.75
N SER A 274 -4.38 19.82 23.46
CA SER A 274 -3.08 20.10 22.86
C SER A 274 -2.48 18.88 22.15
N ILE A 275 -2.58 17.69 22.77
CA ILE A 275 -2.14 16.42 22.16
C ILE A 275 -2.89 16.18 20.85
N ILE A 276 -4.23 16.28 20.85
CA ILE A 276 -5.05 16.07 19.66
C ILE A 276 -4.65 17.03 18.54
N VAL A 277 -4.53 18.33 18.83
CA VAL A 277 -4.18 19.34 17.82
C VAL A 277 -2.79 19.11 17.25
N ALA A 278 -1.78 18.84 18.09
CA ALA A 278 -0.42 18.58 17.65
C ALA A 278 -0.31 17.33 16.77
N CYS A 279 -0.98 16.24 17.17
CA CYS A 279 -0.95 14.99 16.42
C CYS A 279 -1.71 15.09 15.10
N LEU A 280 -2.90 15.73 15.09
CA LEU A 280 -3.64 16.01 13.86
C LEU A 280 -2.84 16.89 12.91
N ALA A 281 -2.13 17.90 13.44
CA ALA A 281 -1.30 18.78 12.63
C ALA A 281 -0.14 18.02 11.98
N ALA A 282 0.59 17.20 12.74
CA ALA A 282 1.67 16.38 12.22
C ALA A 282 1.16 15.36 11.17
N SER A 283 0.08 14.65 11.47
CA SER A 283 -0.52 13.67 10.56
C SER A 283 -1.02 14.34 9.27
N THR A 284 -1.71 15.48 9.37
CA THR A 284 -2.21 16.24 8.22
C THR A 284 -1.06 16.77 7.37
N PHE A 285 -0.01 17.32 7.99
CA PHE A 285 1.17 17.80 7.28
C PHE A 285 1.79 16.70 6.41
N TYR A 286 2.10 15.54 6.98
CA TYR A 286 2.72 14.45 6.22
C TYR A 286 1.78 13.84 5.18
N THR A 287 0.48 13.72 5.48
CA THR A 287 -0.51 13.25 4.51
C THR A 287 -0.61 14.19 3.31
N TYR A 288 -0.63 15.51 3.55
CA TYR A 288 -0.72 16.50 2.49
C TYR A 288 0.62 16.65 1.75
N LEU A 289 1.77 16.47 2.40
CA LEU A 289 3.08 16.56 1.74
C LEU A 289 3.25 15.46 0.67
N ASP A 290 2.61 14.30 0.89
CA ASP A 290 2.62 13.16 -0.02
C ASP A 290 1.73 13.37 -1.26
N ILE A 291 0.75 14.29 -1.20
CA ILE A 291 -0.27 14.49 -2.23
C ILE A 291 0.00 15.77 -3.02
N ASP A 292 0.12 15.67 -4.35
CA ASP A 292 0.10 16.84 -5.24
C ASP A 292 -1.34 17.20 -5.62
N PHE A 293 -1.97 18.08 -4.84
CA PHE A 293 -3.36 18.48 -5.09
C PHE A 293 -3.57 19.25 -6.40
N ALA A 294 -2.53 19.92 -6.92
CA ALA A 294 -2.64 20.68 -8.17
C ALA A 294 -2.71 19.71 -9.36
N ALA A 295 -1.90 18.65 -9.35
CA ALA A 295 -1.98 17.57 -10.33
C ALA A 295 -3.27 16.73 -10.18
N SER A 296 -3.71 16.52 -8.94
CA SER A 296 -4.84 15.63 -8.59
C SER A 296 -6.20 16.10 -9.12
N LYS A 297 -6.46 17.42 -9.20
CA LYS A 297 -7.78 17.96 -9.62
C LYS A 297 -8.26 17.43 -10.97
N ARG A 298 -7.34 17.20 -11.91
CA ARG A 298 -7.65 16.75 -13.27
C ARG A 298 -7.93 15.23 -13.37
N LYS A 299 -7.69 14.48 -12.29
CA LYS A 299 -7.77 13.02 -12.26
C LYS A 299 -9.03 12.49 -11.59
N VAL A 300 -9.89 13.38 -11.08
CA VAL A 300 -11.17 13.02 -10.48
C VAL A 300 -12.26 13.12 -11.54
N THR A 301 -12.90 11.98 -11.84
CA THR A 301 -13.98 11.94 -12.83
C THR A 301 -15.23 12.67 -12.31
N ARG A 302 -16.02 13.24 -13.24
CA ARG A 302 -17.31 13.86 -12.87
C ARG A 302 -18.25 12.83 -12.25
N THR A 303 -18.17 11.58 -12.68
CA THR A 303 -18.99 10.47 -12.20
C THR A 303 -18.77 10.20 -10.72
N VAL A 304 -17.53 9.94 -10.28
CA VAL A 304 -17.24 9.65 -8.85
C VAL A 304 -17.59 10.85 -7.97
N LYS A 305 -17.30 12.07 -8.44
CA LYS A 305 -17.65 13.30 -7.74
C LYS A 305 -19.16 13.44 -7.52
N SER A 306 -19.95 13.20 -8.56
CA SER A 306 -21.42 13.32 -8.50
C SER A 306 -22.02 12.27 -7.59
N VAL A 307 -21.54 11.02 -7.66
CA VAL A 307 -21.99 9.92 -6.80
C VAL A 307 -21.75 10.25 -5.33
N VAL A 308 -20.51 10.63 -4.97
CA VAL A 308 -20.17 10.93 -3.57
C VAL A 308 -20.96 12.13 -3.06
N TYR A 309 -21.07 13.21 -3.84
CA TYR A 309 -21.83 14.39 -3.43
C TYR A 309 -23.32 14.11 -3.29
N LEU A 310 -23.93 13.36 -4.20
CA LEU A 310 -25.34 13.00 -4.10
C LEU A 310 -25.62 12.23 -2.80
N TRP A 311 -24.77 11.26 -2.47
CA TRP A 311 -24.91 10.52 -1.21
C TRP A 311 -24.63 11.36 0.02
N MET A 312 -23.65 12.27 -0.04
CA MET A 312 -23.42 13.23 1.05
C MET A 312 -24.61 14.16 1.25
N LEU A 313 -25.23 14.65 0.17
CA LEU A 313 -26.44 15.48 0.23
C LEU A 313 -27.64 14.69 0.76
N ALA A 314 -27.84 13.44 0.33
CA ALA A 314 -28.89 12.58 0.86
C ALA A 314 -28.70 12.30 2.36
N ARG A 315 -27.46 11.98 2.76
CA ARG A 315 -27.02 11.79 4.16
C ARG A 315 -27.32 13.03 5.02
N TRP A 316 -27.01 14.21 4.50
CA TRP A 316 -27.32 15.49 5.14
C TRP A 316 -28.82 15.79 5.18
N GLY A 317 -29.54 15.61 4.08
CA GLY A 317 -30.98 15.87 4.00
C GLY A 317 -31.76 15.02 5.01
N PHE A 318 -31.41 13.74 5.14
CA PHE A 318 -32.00 12.85 6.13
C PHE A 318 -31.65 13.28 7.57
N GLY A 319 -30.39 13.65 7.83
CA GLY A 319 -29.97 14.12 9.15
C GLY A 319 -30.67 15.41 9.57
N LEU A 320 -30.79 16.39 8.66
CA LEU A 320 -31.52 17.63 8.89
C LEU A 320 -33.01 17.36 9.14
N PHE A 321 -33.63 16.47 8.37
CA PHE A 321 -35.01 16.05 8.61
C PHE A 321 -35.18 15.49 10.03
N LEU A 322 -34.30 14.59 10.47
CA LEU A 322 -34.36 14.03 11.82
C LEU A 322 -34.21 15.09 12.92
N ILE A 323 -33.29 16.05 12.75
CA ILE A 323 -33.07 17.14 13.71
C ILE A 323 -34.31 18.07 13.76
N PHE A 324 -34.82 18.51 12.61
CA PHE A 324 -35.89 19.51 12.55
C PHE A 324 -37.30 18.94 12.64
N SER A 325 -37.48 17.62 12.54
CA SER A 325 -38.79 16.96 12.73
C SER A 325 -39.30 17.03 14.17
N GLY A 326 -38.44 17.35 15.16
CA GLY A 326 -38.78 17.30 16.58
C GLY A 326 -38.91 15.88 17.16
N LEU A 327 -38.64 14.83 16.36
CA LEU A 327 -38.72 13.44 16.81
C LEU A 327 -37.62 13.06 17.80
N LEU A 328 -36.41 13.60 17.61
CA LEU A 328 -35.23 13.24 18.39
C LEU A 328 -34.81 14.30 19.41
N TYR A 329 -35.20 15.55 19.22
CA TYR A 329 -34.78 16.67 20.07
C TYR A 329 -35.99 17.51 20.47
N GLN A 330 -36.44 17.31 21.71
CA GLN A 330 -37.57 18.05 22.30
C GLN A 330 -37.11 18.89 23.48
N SER A 331 -36.07 18.44 24.18
CA SER A 331 -35.46 19.11 25.32
C SER A 331 -33.92 19.01 25.27
N PRO A 332 -33.19 19.88 26.01
CA PRO A 332 -31.74 19.76 26.12
C PRO A 332 -31.25 18.38 26.63
N ALA A 333 -32.08 17.65 27.38
CA ALA A 333 -31.76 16.29 27.85
C ALA A 333 -31.70 15.25 26.72
N ASP A 334 -32.35 15.53 25.57
CA ASP A 334 -32.36 14.66 24.40
C ASP A 334 -31.11 14.78 23.53
N LEU A 335 -30.13 15.61 23.91
CA LEU A 335 -28.93 15.87 23.12
C LEU A 335 -28.24 14.57 22.67
N TYR A 336 -28.17 13.56 23.54
CA TYR A 336 -27.56 12.27 23.25
C TYR A 336 -28.20 11.53 22.06
N LYS A 337 -29.51 11.75 21.80
CA LYS A 337 -30.25 11.17 20.67
C LYS A 337 -29.83 11.79 19.34
N VAL A 338 -29.43 13.07 19.36
CA VAL A 338 -29.00 13.84 18.19
C VAL A 338 -27.53 13.59 17.85
N LEU A 339 -26.71 13.16 18.80
CA LEU A 339 -25.27 12.95 18.62
C LEU A 339 -24.95 12.04 17.45
N TRP A 340 -25.65 10.91 17.34
CA TRP A 340 -25.45 9.96 16.26
C TRP A 340 -25.92 10.49 14.91
N VAL A 341 -26.91 11.38 14.88
CA VAL A 341 -27.31 12.10 13.67
C VAL A 341 -26.21 13.07 13.25
N LEU A 342 -25.60 13.79 14.20
CA LEU A 342 -24.46 14.67 13.90
C LEU A 342 -23.22 13.88 13.47
N PHE A 343 -22.96 12.70 14.05
CA PHE A 343 -21.92 11.78 13.60
C PHE A 343 -22.20 11.30 12.17
N TRP A 344 -23.47 11.03 11.87
CA TRP A 344 -23.94 10.77 10.53
C TRP A 344 -23.85 12.00 9.61
N MET A 345 -23.58 13.22 10.07
CA MET A 345 -23.47 14.38 9.18
C MET A 345 -22.03 14.87 9.00
N VAL A 346 -21.08 14.44 9.84
CA VAL A 346 -19.69 14.90 9.70
C VAL A 346 -19.05 14.46 8.37
N PRO A 347 -18.16 15.29 7.81
CA PRO A 347 -17.47 14.97 6.56
C PRO A 347 -16.59 13.72 6.70
N PRO A 348 -16.11 13.17 5.58
CA PRO A 348 -15.09 12.13 5.61
C PRO A 348 -13.84 12.58 6.36
N ALA A 349 -13.16 11.65 7.02
CA ALA A 349 -11.89 11.92 7.69
C ALA A 349 -10.77 12.23 6.68
N LEU A 350 -9.81 13.06 7.10
CA LEU A 350 -8.62 13.34 6.28
C LEU A 350 -7.67 12.14 6.15
N THR A 351 -7.93 11.05 6.86
CA THR A 351 -7.24 9.76 6.70
C THR A 351 -7.78 8.94 5.52
N SER A 352 -8.94 9.28 4.95
CA SER A 352 -9.50 8.57 3.78
C SER A 352 -8.54 8.45 2.58
N PRO A 353 -7.71 9.44 2.23
CA PRO A 353 -6.69 9.30 1.18
C PRO A 353 -5.63 8.23 1.53
N VAL A 354 -5.26 8.11 2.81
CA VAL A 354 -4.34 7.07 3.28
C VAL A 354 -4.97 5.70 3.15
N LEU A 355 -6.23 5.54 3.59
CA LEU A 355 -6.98 4.29 3.43
C LEU A 355 -7.14 3.91 1.95
N SER A 356 -7.37 4.89 1.08
CA SER A 356 -7.43 4.68 -0.37
C SER A 356 -6.13 4.06 -0.92
N VAL A 357 -4.97 4.60 -0.52
CA VAL A 357 -3.67 4.07 -0.93
C VAL A 357 -3.42 2.67 -0.38
N LEU A 358 -3.87 2.39 0.85
CA LEU A 358 -3.72 1.09 1.51
C LEU A 358 -4.66 0.02 0.93
N TRP A 359 -5.86 0.39 0.50
CA TRP A 359 -6.91 -0.55 0.10
C TRP A 359 -7.20 -0.55 -1.41
N GLY A 360 -6.26 -0.09 -2.23
CA GLY A 360 -6.36 -0.21 -3.70
C GLY A 360 -7.28 0.81 -4.39
N GLY A 361 -7.55 1.96 -3.75
CA GLY A 361 -8.20 3.11 -4.36
C GLY A 361 -7.27 3.93 -5.28
N ASN A 362 -7.81 4.99 -5.90
CA ASN A 362 -7.08 5.84 -6.84
C ASN A 362 -6.44 7.07 -6.18
N LEU A 363 -6.51 7.19 -4.84
CA LEU A 363 -6.03 8.33 -4.03
C LEU A 363 -6.70 9.68 -4.33
N TYR A 364 -6.75 10.13 -5.58
CA TYR A 364 -7.20 11.47 -5.97
C TYR A 364 -8.66 11.78 -5.65
N PRO A 365 -9.63 10.88 -5.93
CA PRO A 365 -11.01 11.14 -5.52
C PRO A 365 -11.09 11.28 -4.01
N SER A 366 -10.47 10.37 -3.27
CA SER A 366 -10.40 10.41 -1.81
C SER A 366 -9.77 11.70 -1.28
N ALA A 367 -8.66 12.16 -1.86
CA ALA A 367 -7.99 13.39 -1.45
C ALA A 367 -8.80 14.66 -1.75
N ILE A 368 -9.27 14.81 -2.99
CA ILE A 368 -9.95 16.03 -3.44
C ILE A 368 -11.33 16.17 -2.78
N LEU A 369 -12.08 15.07 -2.71
CA LEU A 369 -13.44 15.09 -2.17
C LEU A 369 -13.43 15.22 -0.65
N SER A 370 -12.54 14.51 0.07
CA SER A 370 -12.39 14.69 1.52
C SER A 370 -12.05 16.15 1.85
N ARG A 371 -11.02 16.74 1.22
CA ARG A 371 -10.67 18.16 1.42
C ARG A 371 -11.86 19.09 1.20
N THR A 372 -12.60 18.91 0.12
CA THR A 372 -13.74 19.79 -0.21
C THR A 372 -14.87 19.65 0.81
N LEU A 373 -15.21 18.41 1.17
CA LEU A 373 -16.25 18.12 2.17
C LEU A 373 -15.82 18.58 3.56
N SER A 374 -14.54 18.47 3.92
CA SER A 374 -13.97 18.99 5.17
C SER A 374 -13.93 20.51 5.26
N ILE A 375 -14.28 21.26 4.21
CA ILE A 375 -14.48 22.72 4.25
C ILE A 375 -15.97 23.04 4.33
N VAL A 376 -16.79 22.42 3.47
CA VAL A 376 -18.21 22.75 3.35
C VAL A 376 -19.03 22.20 4.52
N ALA A 377 -18.82 20.94 4.90
CA ALA A 377 -19.63 20.27 5.91
C ALA A 377 -19.47 20.88 7.32
N PRO A 378 -18.26 21.29 7.79
CA PRO A 378 -18.15 21.94 9.10
C PRO A 378 -18.88 23.28 9.18
N LEU A 379 -18.86 24.09 8.11
CA LEU A 379 -19.61 25.35 8.06
C LEU A 379 -21.12 25.11 8.10
N ALA A 380 -21.60 24.14 7.33
CA ALA A 380 -22.99 23.72 7.36
C ALA A 380 -23.39 23.16 8.73
N LEU A 381 -22.47 22.47 9.42
CA LEU A 381 -22.71 21.91 10.75
C LEU A 381 -22.86 23.03 11.78
N LEU A 382 -21.94 24.00 11.80
CA LEU A 382 -22.04 25.18 12.66
C LEU A 382 -23.34 25.97 12.44
N ALA A 383 -23.76 26.14 11.17
CA ALA A 383 -25.05 26.74 10.85
C ALA A 383 -26.22 25.92 11.40
N THR A 384 -26.17 24.60 11.25
CA THR A 384 -27.22 23.68 11.75
C THR A 384 -27.32 23.74 13.27
N LEU A 385 -26.19 23.68 13.99
CA LEU A 385 -26.15 23.76 15.46
C LEU A 385 -26.79 25.07 15.95
N ARG A 386 -26.50 26.18 15.27
CA ARG A 386 -27.05 27.51 15.59
C ARG A 386 -28.55 27.60 15.31
N VAL A 387 -29.01 27.11 14.16
CA VAL A 387 -30.43 27.18 13.75
C VAL A 387 -31.30 26.22 14.58
N ALA A 388 -30.79 25.02 14.89
CA ALA A 388 -31.50 24.03 15.70
C ALA A 388 -31.47 24.33 17.22
N GLY A 389 -30.73 25.35 17.65
CA GLY A 389 -30.64 25.74 19.08
C GLY A 389 -30.06 24.63 19.96
N LEU A 390 -29.10 23.86 19.44
CA LEU A 390 -28.47 22.78 20.21
C LEU A 390 -27.51 23.36 21.27
N PRO A 391 -27.51 22.85 22.51
CA PRO A 391 -26.78 23.41 23.64
C PRO A 391 -25.29 23.04 23.59
N ILE A 392 -24.58 23.50 22.56
CA ILE A 392 -23.14 23.37 22.42
C ILE A 392 -22.48 24.56 23.10
N ASN A 393 -21.57 24.31 24.05
CA ASN A 393 -20.89 25.39 24.76
C ASN A 393 -19.83 26.08 23.90
N ASP A 394 -19.51 27.33 24.25
CA ASP A 394 -18.53 28.14 23.51
C ASP A 394 -17.13 27.52 23.49
N SER A 395 -16.72 26.83 24.57
CA SER A 395 -15.42 26.17 24.66
C SER A 395 -15.27 25.05 23.61
N SER A 396 -16.33 24.28 23.38
CA SER A 396 -16.39 23.23 22.36
C SER A 396 -16.43 23.81 20.95
N LEU A 397 -17.17 24.90 20.73
CA LEU A 397 -17.14 25.61 19.43
C LEU A 397 -15.77 26.21 19.11
N ILE A 398 -15.10 26.80 20.10
CA ILE A 398 -13.73 27.31 19.97
C ILE A 398 -12.79 26.16 19.63
N PHE A 399 -12.87 25.05 20.37
CA PHE A 399 -12.01 23.89 20.13
C PHE A 399 -12.26 23.25 18.74
N PHE A 400 -13.52 23.19 18.30
CA PHE A 400 -13.88 22.78 16.94
C PHE A 400 -13.19 23.67 15.89
N GLY A 401 -13.22 24.99 16.06
CA GLY A 401 -12.51 25.94 15.21
C GLY A 401 -10.99 25.75 15.23
N VAL A 402 -10.41 25.48 16.42
CA VAL A 402 -8.98 25.18 16.58
C VAL A 402 -8.58 23.93 15.81
N ILE A 403 -9.36 22.84 15.85
CA ILE A 403 -9.09 21.66 15.04
C ILE A 403 -9.09 22.01 13.56
N LEU A 404 -10.12 22.73 13.08
CA LEU A 404 -10.21 23.09 11.65
C LEU A 404 -9.03 23.93 11.18
N ILE A 405 -8.59 24.90 11.98
CA ILE A 405 -7.54 25.84 11.59
C ILE A 405 -6.14 25.27 11.87
N LEU A 406 -5.85 24.96 13.14
CA LEU A 406 -4.52 24.56 13.60
C LEU A 406 -4.24 23.08 13.37
N GLY A 407 -5.25 22.21 13.49
CA GLY A 407 -5.10 20.77 13.25
C GLY A 407 -5.11 20.39 11.78
N LEU A 408 -5.87 21.12 10.94
CA LEU A 408 -6.12 20.73 9.55
C LEU A 408 -5.65 21.77 8.51
N ALA A 409 -6.16 23.00 8.55
CA ALA A 409 -5.96 23.97 7.47
C ALA A 409 -4.51 24.46 7.36
N ILE A 410 -3.92 24.93 8.47
CA ILE A 410 -2.55 25.48 8.46
C ILE A 410 -1.50 24.41 8.10
N PRO A 411 -1.46 23.24 8.75
CA PRO A 411 -0.46 22.21 8.42
C PRO A 411 -0.59 21.73 6.97
N GLY A 412 -1.83 21.57 6.48
CA GLY A 412 -2.10 21.24 5.09
C GLY A 412 -1.63 22.32 4.12
N ALA A 413 -1.84 23.59 4.43
CA ALA A 413 -1.37 24.72 3.61
C ALA A 413 0.16 24.80 3.57
N ILE A 414 0.84 24.62 4.71
CA ILE A 414 2.31 24.61 4.79
C ILE A 414 2.87 23.46 3.94
N ALA A 415 2.32 22.26 4.08
CA ALA A 415 2.73 21.10 3.30
C ALA A 415 2.58 21.36 1.78
N GLN A 416 1.45 21.92 1.36
CA GLN A 416 1.19 22.23 -0.05
C GLN A 416 2.05 23.39 -0.57
N PHE A 417 2.36 24.38 0.26
CA PHE A 417 3.27 25.46 -0.10
C PHE A 417 4.68 24.91 -0.36
N TRP A 418 5.19 24.05 0.52
CA TRP A 418 6.49 23.39 0.31
C TRP A 418 6.46 22.49 -0.93
N ARG A 419 5.36 21.75 -1.13
CA ARG A 419 5.16 20.90 -2.31
C ARG A 419 5.22 21.72 -3.61
N ALA A 420 4.61 22.91 -3.63
CA ALA A 420 4.64 23.80 -4.79
C ALA A 420 6.02 24.43 -5.02
N LYS A 421 6.71 24.85 -3.95
CA LYS A 421 8.02 25.53 -4.04
C LYS A 421 9.16 24.58 -4.44
N SER A 422 9.22 23.42 -3.80
CA SER A 422 10.27 22.41 -4.04
C SER A 422 9.65 21.02 -4.18
N PRO A 423 9.02 20.70 -5.32
CA PRO A 423 8.31 19.43 -5.50
C PRO A 423 9.19 18.19 -5.29
N VAL A 424 10.42 18.20 -5.79
CA VAL A 424 11.32 17.03 -5.72
C VAL A 424 11.83 16.79 -4.29
N GLU A 425 12.21 17.86 -3.59
CA GLU A 425 12.73 17.78 -2.21
C GLU A 425 11.64 17.40 -1.21
N SER A 426 10.47 18.03 -1.32
CA SER A 426 9.30 17.67 -0.49
C SER A 426 8.89 16.21 -0.70
N ASN A 427 8.96 15.69 -1.94
CA ASN A 427 8.68 14.26 -2.22
C ASN A 427 9.65 13.34 -1.49
N HIS A 428 10.93 13.68 -1.58
CA HIS A 428 12.00 12.90 -0.96
C HIS A 428 11.88 12.91 0.56
N HIS A 429 11.53 14.07 1.14
CA HIS A 429 11.27 14.21 2.56
C HIS A 429 10.07 13.36 3.00
N SER A 430 8.92 13.49 2.31
CA SER A 430 7.70 12.71 2.60
C SER A 430 8.00 11.21 2.65
N LYS A 431 8.65 10.66 1.62
CA LYS A 431 8.95 9.21 1.51
C LYS A 431 9.87 8.66 2.60
N ASN A 432 10.67 9.50 3.25
CA ASN A 432 11.64 9.09 4.28
C ASN A 432 11.10 9.26 5.71
N TRP A 433 10.11 10.12 5.90
CA TRP A 433 9.62 10.54 7.22
C TRP A 433 8.12 10.32 7.41
N LYS A 434 7.48 9.59 6.50
CA LYS A 434 6.05 9.26 6.53
C LYS A 434 5.62 8.58 7.83
N PHE A 435 6.50 7.80 8.46
CA PHE A 435 6.25 7.15 9.76
C PHE A 435 5.91 8.13 10.89
N ILE A 436 6.35 9.40 10.82
CA ILE A 436 6.00 10.42 11.82
C ILE A 436 4.50 10.66 11.84
N GLY A 437 3.87 10.73 10.67
CA GLY A 437 2.42 10.88 10.57
C GLY A 437 1.67 9.68 11.18
N VAL A 438 2.20 8.47 11.01
CA VAL A 438 1.66 7.24 11.62
C VAL A 438 1.80 7.29 13.14
N LEU A 439 3.00 7.60 13.64
CA LEU A 439 3.26 7.67 15.08
C LEU A 439 2.39 8.73 15.77
N ALA A 440 2.17 9.87 15.12
CA ALA A 440 1.27 10.92 15.62
C ALA A 440 -0.17 10.39 15.79
N VAL A 441 -0.69 9.65 14.80
CA VAL A 441 -2.04 9.06 14.91
C VAL A 441 -2.08 7.96 15.98
N ALA A 442 -1.02 7.16 16.12
CA ALA A 442 -0.93 6.14 17.16
C ALA A 442 -0.96 6.76 18.57
N PHE A 443 -0.18 7.82 18.81
CA PHE A 443 -0.19 8.53 20.09
C PHE A 443 -1.55 9.18 20.37
N MET A 444 -2.16 9.77 19.33
CA MET A 444 -3.52 10.31 19.41
C MET A 444 -4.55 9.23 19.75
N ALA A 445 -4.45 8.04 19.14
CA ALA A 445 -5.32 6.91 19.41
C ALA A 445 -5.19 6.41 20.85
N LEU A 446 -3.96 6.31 21.36
CA LEU A 446 -3.67 5.96 22.75
C LEU A 446 -4.30 6.94 23.73
N ALA A 447 -4.06 8.25 23.54
CA ALA A 447 -4.63 9.30 24.37
C ALA A 447 -6.17 9.29 24.32
N THR A 448 -6.74 9.06 23.13
CA THR A 448 -8.20 8.99 22.92
C THR A 448 -8.81 7.78 23.62
N GLY A 449 -8.18 6.61 23.51
CA GLY A 449 -8.62 5.40 24.21
C GLY A 449 -8.62 5.59 25.72
N PHE A 450 -7.57 6.20 26.27
CA PHE A 450 -7.51 6.49 27.69
C PHE A 450 -8.55 7.53 28.13
N GLN A 451 -8.70 8.63 27.38
CA GLN A 451 -9.57 9.74 27.76
C GLN A 451 -11.07 9.41 27.64
N PHE A 452 -11.46 8.66 26.60
CA PHE A 452 -12.87 8.41 26.29
C PHE A 452 -13.41 7.11 26.83
N THR A 453 -12.58 6.24 27.41
CA THR A 453 -13.07 5.06 28.12
C THR A 453 -13.62 5.44 29.49
N PRO A 454 -14.91 5.16 29.79
CA PRO A 454 -15.44 5.33 31.13
C PRO A 454 -14.67 4.47 32.13
N ALA A 455 -14.30 5.03 33.29
CA ALA A 455 -13.53 4.30 34.32
C ALA A 455 -14.27 3.04 34.80
N THR A 456 -15.61 3.10 34.82
CA THR A 456 -16.50 2.01 35.21
C THR A 456 -16.88 1.08 34.07
N PHE A 457 -16.36 1.27 32.85
CA PHE A 457 -16.83 0.60 31.64
C PHE A 457 -16.95 -0.93 31.76
N LEU A 458 -15.92 -1.60 32.28
CA LEU A 458 -15.95 -3.06 32.46
C LEU A 458 -17.03 -3.50 33.45
N GLY A 459 -17.21 -2.74 34.53
CA GLY A 459 -18.29 -2.94 35.48
C GLY A 459 -19.65 -2.75 34.82
N ASP A 460 -19.86 -1.61 34.16
CA ASP A 460 -21.13 -1.27 33.51
C ASP A 460 -21.53 -2.27 32.41
N LEU A 461 -20.56 -2.92 31.74
CA LEU A 461 -20.82 -3.89 30.68
C LEU A 461 -21.10 -5.32 31.21
N PHE A 462 -20.39 -5.77 32.25
CA PHE A 462 -20.39 -7.19 32.63
C PHE A 462 -20.91 -7.47 34.04
N SER A 463 -20.83 -6.52 34.98
CA SER A 463 -21.02 -6.82 36.41
C SER A 463 -21.78 -5.77 37.22
N SER A 464 -22.25 -4.69 36.59
CA SER A 464 -22.97 -3.62 37.26
C SER A 464 -24.35 -4.07 37.73
N THR A 465 -24.64 -3.78 38.99
CA THR A 465 -25.97 -3.94 39.60
C THR A 465 -26.89 -2.75 39.30
N ASP A 466 -26.35 -1.65 38.75
CA ASP A 466 -27.10 -0.49 38.31
C ASP A 466 -27.59 -0.70 36.88
N THR A 467 -28.87 -1.07 36.76
CA THR A 467 -29.53 -1.39 35.49
C THR A 467 -29.56 -0.20 34.53
N ASN A 468 -29.58 1.05 35.03
CA ASN A 468 -29.63 2.23 34.17
C ASN A 468 -28.31 2.46 33.45
N ARG A 469 -27.17 2.25 34.13
CA ARG A 469 -25.84 2.37 33.51
C ARG A 469 -25.58 1.30 32.46
N SER A 470 -25.92 0.04 32.79
CA SER A 470 -25.78 -1.07 31.85
C SER A 470 -26.67 -0.87 30.61
N LEU A 471 -27.92 -0.42 30.82
CA LEU A 471 -28.84 -0.13 29.73
C LEU A 471 -28.35 1.01 28.84
N ALA A 472 -27.86 2.12 29.43
CA ALA A 472 -27.30 3.24 28.67
C ALA A 472 -26.09 2.80 27.81
N CYS A 473 -25.19 1.98 28.37
CA CYS A 473 -24.03 1.45 27.64
C CYS A 473 -24.45 0.59 26.43
N LEU A 474 -25.37 -0.36 26.64
CA LEU A 474 -25.86 -1.27 25.60
C LEU A 474 -26.72 -0.57 24.55
N GLN A 475 -27.54 0.40 24.96
CA GLN A 475 -28.35 1.20 24.04
C GLN A 475 -27.44 1.98 23.07
N GLN A 476 -26.37 2.61 23.59
CA GLN A 476 -25.44 3.34 22.75
C GLN A 476 -24.62 2.42 21.85
N LEU A 477 -24.28 1.20 22.29
CA LEU A 477 -23.68 0.18 21.44
C LEU A 477 -24.61 -0.22 20.28
N ALA A 478 -25.90 -0.44 20.56
CA ALA A 478 -26.88 -0.80 19.54
C ALA A 478 -27.03 0.32 18.48
N ILE A 479 -27.12 1.58 18.92
CA ILE A 479 -27.19 2.73 18.01
C ILE A 479 -25.90 2.88 17.21
N ALA A 480 -24.72 2.78 17.86
CA ALA A 480 -23.43 2.81 17.17
C ALA A 480 -23.36 1.75 16.07
N THR A 481 -23.76 0.51 16.39
CA THR A 481 -23.79 -0.61 15.46
C THR A 481 -24.71 -0.31 14.27
N LEU A 482 -25.92 0.19 14.53
CA LEU A 482 -26.86 0.57 13.48
C LEU A 482 -26.28 1.66 12.56
N VAL A 483 -25.67 2.70 13.13
CA VAL A 483 -25.05 3.81 12.39
C VAL A 483 -23.89 3.31 11.54
N PHE A 484 -22.95 2.54 12.10
CA PHE A 484 -21.83 2.03 11.33
C PHE A 484 -22.30 1.07 10.22
N ILE A 485 -23.21 0.12 10.51
CA ILE A 485 -23.77 -0.79 9.51
C ILE A 485 -24.47 -0.01 8.39
N SER A 486 -25.32 0.96 8.72
CA SER A 486 -26.04 1.72 7.71
C SER A 486 -25.12 2.53 6.80
N MET A 487 -23.99 3.06 7.31
CA MET A 487 -22.96 3.69 6.46
C MET A 487 -22.36 2.68 5.47
N ARG A 488 -22.08 1.44 5.91
CA ARG A 488 -21.52 0.38 5.05
C ARG A 488 -22.55 -0.09 4.02
N VAL A 489 -23.79 -0.33 4.42
CA VAL A 489 -24.88 -0.70 3.51
C VAL A 489 -25.03 0.34 2.41
N LEU A 490 -25.02 1.63 2.77
CA LEU A 490 -25.06 2.74 1.82
C LEU A 490 -23.90 2.70 0.82
N ALA A 491 -22.69 2.48 1.32
CA ALA A 491 -21.49 2.40 0.51
C ALA A 491 -21.48 1.18 -0.43
N VAL A 492 -21.94 0.02 0.05
CA VAL A 492 -22.08 -1.20 -0.77
C VAL A 492 -23.14 -1.01 -1.85
N LEU A 493 -24.31 -0.45 -1.50
CA LEU A 493 -25.35 -0.11 -2.46
C LEU A 493 -24.82 0.83 -3.55
N THR A 494 -24.00 1.81 -3.17
CA THR A 494 -23.33 2.71 -4.12
C THR A 494 -22.51 1.93 -5.13
N SER A 495 -21.69 0.97 -4.69
CA SER A 495 -20.88 0.12 -5.57
C SER A 495 -21.74 -0.72 -6.50
N VAL A 496 -22.91 -1.20 -6.05
CA VAL A 496 -23.86 -1.95 -6.88
C VAL A 496 -24.51 -1.05 -7.95
N PHE A 497 -25.04 0.12 -7.57
CA PHE A 497 -25.71 1.06 -8.49
C PHE A 497 -24.75 1.72 -9.49
N THR A 498 -23.46 1.75 -9.18
CA THR A 498 -22.43 2.33 -10.04
C THR A 498 -21.59 1.28 -10.77
N LYS A 499 -22.01 0.01 -10.72
CA LYS A 499 -21.38 -1.08 -11.46
C LYS A 499 -21.31 -0.74 -12.96
N GLY A 500 -20.11 -0.83 -13.53
CA GLY A 500 -19.83 -0.46 -14.93
C GLY A 500 -19.70 1.05 -15.19
N LYS A 501 -20.03 1.93 -14.23
CA LYS A 501 -19.87 3.39 -14.33
C LYS A 501 -18.59 3.89 -13.66
N LEU A 502 -18.16 3.24 -12.58
CA LEU A 502 -16.92 3.52 -11.87
C LEU A 502 -15.92 2.39 -12.09
N SER A 503 -14.64 2.74 -12.21
CA SER A 503 -13.57 1.74 -12.09
C SER A 503 -13.54 1.13 -10.69
N LYS A 504 -12.94 -0.08 -10.53
CA LYS A 504 -12.79 -0.75 -9.22
C LYS A 504 -12.15 0.19 -8.17
N ALA A 505 -11.12 0.93 -8.56
CA ALA A 505 -10.43 1.89 -7.68
C ALA A 505 -11.30 3.10 -7.31
N GLU A 506 -12.11 3.63 -8.23
CA GLU A 506 -13.03 4.74 -7.93
C GLU A 506 -14.22 4.30 -7.07
N ALA A 507 -14.74 3.09 -7.28
CA ALA A 507 -15.76 2.51 -6.42
C ALA A 507 -15.22 2.32 -5.00
N GLN A 508 -13.98 1.86 -4.88
CA GLN A 508 -13.28 1.75 -3.60
C GLN A 508 -13.11 3.12 -2.92
N ASP A 509 -12.71 4.15 -3.66
CA ASP A 509 -12.62 5.53 -3.13
C ASP A 509 -13.97 6.05 -2.64
N ALA A 510 -15.04 5.82 -3.42
CA ALA A 510 -16.39 6.20 -3.03
C ALA A 510 -16.79 5.48 -1.73
N TYR A 511 -16.55 4.17 -1.62
CA TYR A 511 -16.79 3.41 -0.40
C TYR A 511 -16.09 4.05 0.80
N ILE A 512 -14.77 4.26 0.71
CA ILE A 512 -13.95 4.81 1.80
C ILE A 512 -14.43 6.19 2.24
N LEU A 513 -14.81 7.05 1.30
CA LEU A 513 -15.35 8.38 1.61
C LEU A 513 -16.70 8.31 2.33
N LEU A 514 -17.55 7.33 2.00
CA LEU A 514 -18.88 7.20 2.60
C LEU A 514 -18.85 6.57 4.00
N VAL A 515 -17.87 5.72 4.32
CA VAL A 515 -17.84 4.93 5.57
C VAL A 515 -16.90 5.43 6.67
N ASN A 516 -16.06 6.43 6.38
CA ASN A 516 -15.03 6.93 7.29
C ASN A 516 -15.31 8.38 7.75
N PRO A 517 -16.17 8.60 8.76
CA PRO A 517 -16.52 9.92 9.26
C PRO A 517 -15.37 10.58 10.04
N ASN A 518 -15.29 11.91 10.02
CA ASN A 518 -14.31 12.67 10.79
C ASN A 518 -14.67 12.70 12.28
N PHE A 519 -14.23 11.66 12.99
CA PHE A 519 -14.47 11.47 14.41
C PHE A 519 -14.02 12.65 15.27
N PHE A 520 -12.84 13.21 15.04
CA PHE A 520 -12.31 14.28 15.90
C PHE A 520 -13.09 15.59 15.76
N LEU A 521 -13.59 15.88 14.57
CA LEU A 521 -14.46 17.02 14.36
C LEU A 521 -15.80 16.84 15.09
N TRP A 522 -16.36 15.63 15.07
CA TRP A 522 -17.57 15.30 15.82
C TRP A 522 -17.33 15.37 17.34
N ALA A 523 -16.25 14.76 17.84
CA ALA A 523 -15.93 14.72 19.26
C ALA A 523 -15.69 16.13 19.83
N ALA A 524 -15.07 17.03 19.05
CA ALA A 524 -14.81 18.41 19.47
C ALA A 524 -16.06 19.19 19.89
N LEU A 525 -17.23 18.86 19.33
CA LEU A 525 -18.50 19.49 19.69
C LEU A 525 -18.96 19.20 21.12
N PHE A 526 -18.36 18.23 21.81
CA PHE A 526 -18.83 17.78 23.13
C PHE A 526 -17.71 17.61 24.16
N ILE A 527 -16.43 17.73 23.76
CA ILE A 527 -15.28 17.74 24.67
C ILE A 527 -15.32 19.04 25.51
N GLY A 528 -15.78 18.94 26.75
CA GLY A 528 -15.84 20.06 27.71
C GLY A 528 -17.22 20.36 28.30
N VAL A 529 -18.25 19.57 27.98
CA VAL A 529 -19.53 19.66 28.71
C VAL A 529 -19.36 18.95 30.06
N ASN A 530 -19.03 19.69 31.11
CA ASN A 530 -19.08 19.17 32.48
C ASN A 530 -20.56 18.95 32.84
N ALA A 531 -20.91 17.73 33.22
CA ALA A 531 -22.26 17.19 33.44
C ALA A 531 -22.97 16.60 32.19
N ILE A 532 -22.28 15.79 31.38
CA ILE A 532 -22.98 14.95 30.40
C ILE A 532 -23.52 13.67 31.02
N ALA A 533 -24.76 13.35 30.66
CA ALA A 533 -25.41 12.07 30.91
C ALA A 533 -24.53 10.89 30.44
N GLN A 534 -24.65 9.75 31.13
CA GLN A 534 -23.80 8.58 30.90
C GLN A 534 -23.83 8.10 29.44
N GLU A 535 -24.98 8.25 28.79
CA GLU A 535 -25.23 7.94 27.39
C GLU A 535 -24.24 8.63 26.46
N VAL A 536 -23.88 9.89 26.72
CA VAL A 536 -22.94 10.61 25.86
C VAL A 536 -21.52 10.08 26.01
N LYS A 537 -21.12 9.69 27.24
CA LYS A 537 -19.81 9.09 27.48
C LYS A 537 -19.68 7.77 26.70
N TYR A 538 -20.70 6.91 26.75
CA TYR A 538 -20.71 5.67 25.98
C TYR A 538 -20.80 5.92 24.47
N ALA A 539 -21.56 6.92 24.02
CA ALA A 539 -21.61 7.29 22.60
C ALA A 539 -20.23 7.69 22.07
N ILE A 540 -19.49 8.52 22.80
CA ILE A 540 -18.13 8.95 22.44
C ILE A 540 -17.19 7.74 22.41
N PHE A 541 -17.25 6.88 23.43
CA PHE A 541 -16.45 5.66 23.49
C PHE A 541 -16.70 4.73 22.28
N TRP A 542 -17.96 4.39 22.00
CA TRP A 542 -18.31 3.49 20.89
C TRP A 542 -17.99 4.10 19.52
N ALA A 543 -18.16 5.41 19.35
CA ALA A 543 -17.74 6.11 18.15
C ALA A 543 -16.21 6.08 17.96
N ALA A 544 -15.45 6.25 19.04
CA ALA A 544 -13.98 6.17 19.01
C ALA A 544 -13.48 4.76 18.71
N LEU A 545 -14.05 3.74 19.38
CA LEU A 545 -13.77 2.33 19.11
C LEU A 545 -14.07 1.99 17.65
N GLY A 546 -15.23 2.40 17.14
CA GLY A 546 -15.60 2.19 15.75
C GLY A 546 -14.63 2.85 14.77
N PHE A 547 -14.23 4.10 15.04
CA PHE A 547 -13.28 4.85 14.20
C PHE A 547 -11.90 4.18 14.12
N PHE A 548 -11.37 3.64 15.22
CA PHE A 548 -10.04 3.02 15.24
C PHE A 548 -10.03 1.53 14.88
N CYS A 549 -11.07 0.77 15.25
CA CYS A 549 -11.07 -0.69 15.11
C CYS A 549 -11.78 -1.19 13.85
N ILE A 550 -12.84 -0.52 13.36
CA ILE A 550 -13.54 -0.99 12.14
C ILE A 550 -12.63 -0.96 10.90
N PRO A 551 -11.77 0.06 10.69
CA PRO A 551 -10.84 0.02 9.57
C PRO A 551 -9.92 -1.20 9.58
N LEU A 552 -9.57 -1.76 10.75
CA LEU A 552 -8.78 -3.00 10.81
C LEU A 552 -9.57 -4.19 10.26
N ILE A 553 -10.85 -4.31 10.62
CA ILE A 553 -11.74 -5.35 10.10
C ILE A 553 -11.89 -5.21 8.58
N GLU A 554 -12.11 -3.98 8.11
CA GLU A 554 -12.23 -3.70 6.67
C GLU A 554 -10.92 -4.03 5.92
N GLN A 555 -9.77 -3.68 6.50
CA GLN A 555 -8.46 -4.04 5.92
C GLN A 555 -8.33 -5.57 5.79
N ILE A 556 -8.69 -6.34 6.82
CA ILE A 556 -8.67 -7.80 6.77
C ILE A 556 -9.55 -8.29 5.60
N LEU A 557 -10.79 -7.79 5.48
CA LEU A 557 -11.68 -8.19 4.38
C LEU A 557 -11.13 -7.85 2.99
N PHE A 558 -10.56 -6.64 2.82
CA PHE A 558 -9.95 -6.23 1.56
C PHE A 558 -8.72 -7.06 1.22
N VAL A 559 -7.86 -7.33 2.21
CA VAL A 559 -6.67 -8.18 2.04
C VAL A 559 -7.08 -9.60 1.72
N THR A 560 -8.03 -10.21 2.43
CA THR A 560 -8.52 -11.57 2.12
C THR A 560 -9.11 -11.65 0.70
N SER A 561 -9.95 -10.68 0.32
CA SER A 561 -10.50 -10.64 -1.04
C SER A 561 -9.41 -10.51 -2.10
N PHE A 562 -8.38 -9.71 -1.83
CA PHE A 562 -7.25 -9.52 -2.72
C PHE A 562 -6.34 -10.75 -2.78
N SER A 563 -6.03 -11.39 -1.64
CA SER A 563 -5.27 -12.64 -1.58
C SER A 563 -5.94 -13.75 -2.39
N ASN A 564 -7.27 -13.87 -2.31
CA ASN A 564 -8.03 -14.83 -3.12
C ASN A 564 -8.01 -14.50 -4.62
N GLU A 565 -7.87 -13.23 -5.00
CA GLU A 565 -7.69 -12.81 -6.39
C GLU A 565 -6.28 -13.19 -6.89
N ILE A 566 -5.25 -12.86 -6.11
CA ILE A 566 -3.86 -13.22 -6.43
C ILE A 566 -3.68 -14.73 -6.49
N LEU A 567 -4.19 -15.48 -5.52
CA LEU A 567 -4.11 -16.94 -5.51
C LEU A 567 -4.73 -17.51 -6.79
N ARG A 568 -5.97 -17.13 -7.13
CA ARG A 568 -6.61 -17.58 -8.38
C ARG A 568 -5.80 -17.25 -9.64
N GLU A 569 -5.13 -16.10 -9.66
CA GLU A 569 -4.30 -15.71 -10.79
C GLU A 569 -2.97 -16.48 -10.83
N THR A 570 -2.34 -16.73 -9.69
CA THR A 570 -1.18 -17.63 -9.55
C THR A 570 -1.53 -19.00 -10.11
N LEU A 571 -2.61 -19.61 -9.63
CA LEU A 571 -3.05 -20.95 -10.04
C LEU A 571 -3.40 -21.01 -11.54
N ARG A 572 -3.95 -19.92 -12.11
CA ARG A 572 -4.17 -19.81 -13.56
C ARG A 572 -2.88 -19.69 -14.35
N SER A 573 -1.90 -18.94 -13.84
CA SER A 573 -0.61 -18.74 -14.49
C SER A 573 0.28 -19.98 -14.48
N SER A 574 0.02 -20.93 -13.56
CA SER A 574 0.71 -22.21 -13.43
C SER A 574 -0.01 -23.37 -14.11
N ARG A 575 -0.97 -23.12 -15.02
CA ARG A 575 -1.73 -24.18 -15.70
C ARG A 575 -0.84 -25.02 -16.62
N VAL A 576 -0.77 -26.32 -16.31
CA VAL A 576 -0.29 -27.40 -17.18
C VAL A 576 -1.33 -27.65 -18.29
N ALA A 577 -0.91 -28.01 -19.49
CA ALA A 577 -1.85 -28.34 -20.57
C ALA A 577 -2.69 -29.58 -20.20
N THR A 578 -3.99 -29.60 -20.53
CA THR A 578 -4.92 -30.72 -20.22
C THR A 578 -4.38 -32.08 -20.70
N GLU A 579 -3.65 -32.09 -21.81
CA GLU A 579 -3.04 -33.30 -22.36
C GLU A 579 -1.91 -33.87 -21.48
N ASP A 580 -1.19 -33.00 -20.76
CA ASP A 580 -0.12 -33.38 -19.84
C ASP A 580 -0.70 -33.84 -18.49
N VAL A 581 -1.86 -33.33 -18.09
CA VAL A 581 -2.61 -33.81 -16.91
C VAL A 581 -3.12 -35.24 -17.13
N LYS A 582 -3.67 -35.53 -18.31
CA LYS A 582 -4.10 -36.89 -18.67
C LYS A 582 -2.94 -37.88 -18.70
N LYS A 583 -1.79 -37.48 -19.25
CA LYS A 583 -0.57 -38.31 -19.25
C LYS A 583 -0.08 -38.58 -17.83
N LEU A 584 -0.11 -37.57 -16.97
CA LEU A 584 0.30 -37.70 -15.57
C LEU A 584 -0.65 -38.61 -14.79
N PHE A 585 -1.97 -38.46 -14.97
CA PHE A 585 -2.98 -39.35 -14.37
C PHE A 585 -2.75 -40.80 -14.78
N LEU A 586 -2.57 -41.07 -16.08
CA LEU A 586 -2.32 -42.42 -16.60
C LEU A 586 -0.96 -43.00 -16.18
N GLN A 587 0.01 -42.17 -15.79
CA GLN A 587 1.28 -42.64 -15.22
C GLN A 587 1.15 -43.02 -13.75
N LEU A 588 0.21 -42.41 -13.03
CA LEU A 588 0.00 -42.60 -11.60
C LEU A 588 -0.97 -43.75 -11.30
N ASP A 589 -2.01 -43.93 -12.13
CA ASP A 589 -2.95 -45.06 -12.07
C ASP A 589 -2.23 -46.35 -12.52
N LYS A 590 -1.54 -46.99 -11.58
CA LYS A 590 -0.70 -48.17 -11.86
C LYS A 590 -1.50 -49.45 -11.92
N ASP A 591 -2.64 -49.49 -11.24
CA ASP A 591 -3.51 -50.66 -11.18
C ASP A 591 -4.59 -50.65 -12.27
N GLY A 592 -4.75 -49.55 -13.01
CA GLY A 592 -5.69 -49.39 -14.11
C GLY A 592 -7.13 -49.21 -13.64
N SER A 593 -7.31 -48.77 -12.39
CA SER A 593 -8.62 -48.58 -11.76
C SER A 593 -9.38 -47.36 -12.30
N GLN A 594 -8.72 -46.49 -13.09
CA GLN A 594 -9.23 -45.19 -13.54
C GLN A 594 -9.53 -44.23 -12.37
N SER A 595 -8.88 -44.44 -11.24
CA SER A 595 -8.96 -43.61 -10.05
C SER A 595 -7.62 -43.64 -9.32
N LEU A 596 -7.27 -42.58 -8.58
CA LEU A 596 -6.04 -42.54 -7.79
C LEU A 596 -6.34 -42.79 -6.32
N ASP A 597 -5.60 -43.70 -5.72
CA ASP A 597 -5.64 -43.93 -4.27
C ASP A 597 -4.67 -43.00 -3.51
N ARG A 598 -4.67 -43.10 -2.17
CA ARG A 598 -3.78 -42.29 -1.31
C ARG A 598 -2.30 -42.57 -1.58
N GLY A 599 -1.94 -43.81 -1.93
CA GLY A 599 -0.58 -44.20 -2.26
C GLY A 599 -0.11 -43.61 -3.58
N GLU A 600 -0.98 -43.55 -4.59
CA GLU A 600 -0.68 -42.96 -5.89
C GLU A 600 -0.63 -41.42 -5.82
N ILE A 601 -1.44 -40.80 -4.96
CA ILE A 601 -1.33 -39.35 -4.67
C ILE A 601 -0.05 -39.03 -3.88
N MET A 602 0.37 -39.92 -2.98
CA MET A 602 1.67 -39.83 -2.31
C MET A 602 2.83 -39.95 -3.30
N GLU A 603 2.68 -40.76 -4.35
CA GLU A 603 3.65 -40.88 -5.45
C GLU A 603 3.67 -39.64 -6.35
N LEU A 604 2.50 -39.06 -6.66
CA LEU A 604 2.39 -37.76 -7.33
C LEU A 604 3.19 -36.68 -6.58
N LEU A 605 3.05 -36.63 -5.25
CA LEU A 605 3.84 -35.74 -4.41
C LEU A 605 5.33 -36.04 -4.50
N GLY A 606 5.73 -37.30 -4.51
CA GLY A 606 7.13 -37.70 -4.70
C GLY A 606 7.70 -37.28 -6.07
N LEU A 607 6.93 -37.42 -7.14
CA LEU A 607 7.33 -36.97 -8.49
C LEU A 607 7.45 -35.44 -8.55
N ILE A 608 6.54 -34.72 -7.90
CA ILE A 608 6.60 -33.26 -7.78
C ILE A 608 7.86 -32.85 -7.01
N GLU A 609 8.17 -33.53 -5.90
CA GLU A 609 9.38 -33.27 -5.10
C GLU A 609 10.66 -33.60 -5.87
N ASP A 610 10.71 -34.71 -6.62
CA ASP A 610 11.87 -35.09 -7.45
C ASP A 610 12.12 -34.12 -8.61
N MET A 611 11.06 -33.49 -9.11
CA MET A 611 11.13 -32.46 -10.15
C MET A 611 11.59 -31.10 -9.61
N THR A 612 11.55 -30.89 -8.30
CA THR A 612 12.08 -29.70 -7.62
C THR A 612 13.45 -30.02 -7.04
N THR A 613 14.48 -29.22 -7.34
CA THR A 613 15.87 -29.54 -6.99
C THR A 613 16.20 -29.36 -5.49
N GLY A 614 15.54 -30.12 -4.59
CA GLY A 614 15.71 -30.10 -3.14
C GLY A 614 15.71 -31.51 -2.51
N GLU A 615 16.01 -31.58 -1.20
CA GLU A 615 15.85 -32.80 -0.41
C GLU A 615 14.34 -33.09 -0.20
N ARG A 616 13.92 -34.35 -0.37
CA ARG A 616 12.51 -34.76 -0.17
C ARG A 616 12.03 -34.45 1.24
N SER A 617 10.76 -34.09 1.36
CA SER A 617 10.14 -33.88 2.67
C SER A 617 10.13 -35.18 3.48
N SER A 618 10.10 -35.08 4.81
CA SER A 618 10.00 -36.27 5.66
C SER A 618 8.68 -37.02 5.39
N GLU A 619 8.66 -38.33 5.64
CA GLU A 619 7.50 -39.18 5.36
C GLU A 619 6.25 -38.70 6.11
N GLU A 620 6.41 -38.19 7.33
CA GLU A 620 5.30 -37.66 8.14
C GLU A 620 4.69 -36.39 7.52
N VAL A 621 5.54 -35.52 6.94
CA VAL A 621 5.09 -34.31 6.24
C VAL A 621 4.38 -34.68 4.95
N ARG A 622 4.93 -35.65 4.20
CA ARG A 622 4.31 -36.14 2.97
C ARG A 622 2.97 -36.83 3.24
N GLN A 623 2.85 -37.58 4.34
CA GLN A 623 1.58 -38.19 4.76
C GLN A 623 0.53 -37.12 5.06
N TYR A 624 0.90 -36.08 5.81
CA TYR A 624 0.00 -34.97 6.12
C TYR A 624 -0.48 -34.23 4.86
N ILE A 625 0.45 -33.92 3.94
CA ILE A 625 0.12 -33.24 2.68
C ILE A 625 -0.73 -34.14 1.77
N THR A 626 -0.43 -35.43 1.72
CA THR A 626 -1.22 -36.43 0.97
C THR A 626 -2.64 -36.48 1.50
N ASP A 627 -2.82 -36.60 2.81
CA ASP A 627 -4.16 -36.68 3.41
C ASP A 627 -4.97 -35.39 3.18
N TYR A 628 -4.29 -34.24 3.24
CA TYR A 628 -4.89 -32.94 2.94
C TYR A 628 -5.29 -32.81 1.46
N LEU A 629 -4.38 -33.12 0.54
CA LEU A 629 -4.63 -33.08 -0.91
C LEU A 629 -5.70 -34.08 -1.32
N PHE A 630 -5.64 -35.30 -0.80
CA PHE A 630 -6.65 -36.33 -1.04
C PHE A 630 -8.04 -35.85 -0.63
N THR A 631 -8.17 -35.20 0.54
CA THR A 631 -9.46 -34.66 1.01
C THR A 631 -10.00 -33.54 0.10
N ILE A 632 -9.13 -32.83 -0.63
CA ILE A 632 -9.53 -31.78 -1.56
C ILE A 632 -9.86 -32.35 -2.94
N LEU A 633 -9.11 -33.36 -3.36
CA LEU A 633 -9.24 -34.02 -4.65
C LEU A 633 -10.45 -34.96 -4.70
N ASP A 634 -10.70 -35.74 -3.65
CA ASP A 634 -11.87 -36.62 -3.49
C ASP A 634 -13.10 -35.76 -3.12
N SER A 635 -13.62 -35.08 -4.13
CA SER A 635 -14.66 -34.06 -4.00
C SER A 635 -16.02 -34.68 -3.67
N ASP A 636 -16.28 -35.89 -4.17
CA ASP A 636 -17.49 -36.64 -3.93
C ASP A 636 -17.43 -37.52 -2.66
N LYS A 637 -16.23 -37.65 -2.05
CA LYS A 637 -15.93 -38.39 -0.82
C LYS A 637 -16.13 -39.89 -0.95
N ASN A 638 -15.90 -40.45 -2.13
CA ASN A 638 -16.03 -41.87 -2.42
C ASN A 638 -14.79 -42.68 -1.97
N GLY A 639 -13.70 -42.02 -1.58
CA GLY A 639 -12.47 -42.65 -1.10
C GLY A 639 -11.43 -42.95 -2.17
N THR A 640 -11.60 -42.42 -3.39
CA THR A 640 -10.68 -42.46 -4.54
C THR A 640 -10.78 -41.13 -5.32
N VAL A 641 -9.81 -40.82 -6.19
CA VAL A 641 -9.83 -39.57 -6.99
C VAL A 641 -9.90 -39.91 -8.47
N ASP A 642 -10.99 -39.61 -9.15
CA ASP A 642 -11.11 -39.90 -10.58
C ASP A 642 -10.44 -38.85 -11.48
N LEU A 643 -10.34 -39.15 -12.78
CA LEU A 643 -9.73 -38.23 -13.75
C LEU A 643 -10.49 -36.90 -13.85
N ALA A 644 -11.82 -36.90 -13.72
CA ALA A 644 -12.62 -35.68 -13.79
C ALA A 644 -12.39 -34.80 -12.56
N GLU A 645 -12.25 -35.39 -11.38
CA GLU A 645 -11.89 -34.70 -10.14
C GLU A 645 -10.47 -34.14 -10.19
N LEU A 646 -9.50 -34.91 -10.71
CA LEU A 646 -8.15 -34.40 -10.90
C LEU A 646 -8.11 -33.30 -11.98
N GLU A 647 -8.82 -33.46 -13.10
CA GLU A 647 -8.93 -32.43 -14.14
C GLU A 647 -9.65 -31.18 -13.62
N GLU A 648 -10.71 -31.33 -12.83
CA GLU A 648 -11.43 -30.23 -12.18
C GLU A 648 -10.49 -29.51 -11.20
N TYR A 649 -9.77 -30.26 -10.36
CA TYR A 649 -8.81 -29.69 -9.43
C TYR A 649 -7.68 -28.97 -10.15
N VAL A 650 -7.07 -29.57 -11.17
CA VAL A 650 -5.98 -28.94 -11.93
C VAL A 650 -6.49 -27.78 -12.79
N SER A 651 -7.74 -27.83 -13.27
CA SER A 651 -8.38 -26.74 -14.00
C SER A 651 -8.75 -25.57 -13.07
N ALA A 652 -9.26 -25.85 -11.88
CA ALA A 652 -9.69 -24.87 -10.89
C ALA A 652 -8.53 -24.30 -10.08
N TYR A 653 -7.53 -25.12 -9.77
CA TYR A 653 -6.46 -24.85 -8.79
C TYR A 653 -5.03 -25.10 -9.32
N GLY A 654 -4.82 -25.64 -10.53
CA GLY A 654 -3.48 -25.98 -11.04
C GLY A 654 -2.86 -27.20 -10.33
N LEU A 655 -1.80 -27.78 -10.90
CA LEU A 655 -0.93 -28.64 -10.10
C LEU A 655 -0.19 -27.73 -9.11
N VAL A 656 -0.30 -28.00 -7.81
CA VAL A 656 0.53 -27.32 -6.81
C VAL A 656 1.98 -27.78 -6.99
N ALA A 657 2.67 -27.12 -7.92
CA ALA A 657 4.10 -27.17 -8.10
C ALA A 657 4.49 -25.88 -8.82
N ASN A 658 5.48 -25.19 -8.29
CA ASN A 658 6.07 -24.00 -8.87
C ASN A 658 6.74 -24.38 -10.21
N LEU A 659 5.97 -24.45 -11.29
CA LEU A 659 6.39 -24.89 -12.62
C LEU A 659 7.19 -23.78 -13.30
N ASN A 660 8.45 -23.60 -12.87
CA ASN A 660 9.49 -23.05 -13.74
C ASN A 660 9.83 -24.11 -14.79
N ILE A 661 9.02 -24.20 -15.84
CA ILE A 661 9.37 -24.97 -17.04
C ILE A 661 10.38 -24.13 -17.82
N LEU A 662 11.66 -24.50 -17.72
CA LEU A 662 12.64 -24.19 -18.75
C LEU A 662 12.19 -24.89 -20.03
N GLN A 663 11.90 -24.13 -21.09
CA GLN A 663 11.91 -24.70 -22.43
C GLN A 663 13.37 -25.05 -22.77
N THR A 664 13.55 -26.30 -23.19
CA THR A 664 14.78 -26.90 -23.72
C THR A 664 15.46 -26.07 -24.78
#